data_AF-A0A1H0ZZM7-F1
#
_entry.id   AF-A0A1H0ZZM7-F1
#
_cell.length_a   1.000
_cell.length_b   1.000
_cell.length_c   1.000
_cell.angle_alpha   90.00
_cell.angle_beta   90.00
_cell.angle_gamma   90.00
#
_symmetry.space_group_name_H-M   'P 1'
#
loop_
_entity.id
_entity.type
_entity.pdbx_description
1 polymer ?
#
loop_
_entity_poly.entity_id
_entity_poly.type
_entity_poly.pdbx_seq_one_letter_code
_entity_poly.pdbx_strand_id
1 'polypeptide(L)'
;MVNLVLETKKTEWLAEYRHPSPGELFSLPSAIYFLMKFRADLARFDSRVLDDRITLYFWWEMTARETYPDFFWGLRPQDLEYLHQLDNESLIARHPRALTFWLGSTAPSVLDTRHLTETLLDMQTVLEEADLQLPWLIKMIVGSRDDLSRAFDLGTLTGYLNCVDWWEVHGQEACPRVAWIPPVVPPRLLEPVDAGALPFPRFLALIATERPDLRSAFDLNSFIGRLACLSWWQEHGYREYTRFVWSPPPVSGAMLEPEGELREDRPYIPHFIALLIAERPDLQSAFVLDSFTGRLGCLSWWLEHGQQQYRAIKWVPPVPPASLFEMEWAARPNRLPIPRFLGLILNERDDLRAAGAGENFIGRLNALSWWIEHGQQQYPAIRWEATPLPADLFEMEPGERCELPLLPCFLRLIWDERPDLQAAYDMNCFGTRLGYLRWWDEHGKHDYPAIKWVPAGVPGPLFEMDWGTHPDWLPVPRFLQAILDERPDLQALCPQNSFIGRLNLLSWWVEHGQPQYPTIHWVTAALPAALFDTEPGKDGKLPRLPRFLTLIHNEQPGLQAAFDLDNFSARVSYLQWWEDTGQNAYHAVKWSARSLADELATLDDDRPDHASPLPLFLTLIANDRPDLHVAFDLATDTGREELAKWWNVFGNHEYPLLGKLRVQREDSAAGSNVSAPACYHANVEHGYEFGVNVIGFPQGVLGLGEDARMAARVFQLTSTPVVLITAPMSGPAKLDNSVDHLLSDDLKYGISLICLPAPEMVRLALEGGRKLIDAPTHKIGAWPWELPHWPSAFGKVHEMVDEIWAQSRFVQSVYRRLGDTPVHHMPMAVEVPAPQNPERARFGLPSGEFLFYLMFDGNSWLSRKNPLAGVRAFKEAFGESSSGVGLVIKAMNVRDEDPVWREVLSLASNDSRMHIVSERLSRQDTIDFMACCDAYISLHRSEGFGRVIAEAMALGQPVVATNFSGNVDFCDPDTAFLVDGELVPLRPGDYLFSEGQYWCDPDVSIAAQQLKRMIEDTPARKQIAQAGNARIQRDYSVEAVARAYQRRLSEITGVPST
;
A
#
# COMPACT_ATOMS: atom_id res chain seq x y z
N MET A 1 -34.13 -39.67 -13.46
CA MET A 1 -33.09 -38.92 -12.73
C MET A 1 -32.28 -38.19 -13.78
N VAL A 2 -32.75 -37.01 -14.15
CA VAL A 2 -32.05 -36.08 -15.04
C VAL A 2 -31.13 -35.26 -14.15
N ASN A 3 -29.85 -35.18 -14.52
CA ASN A 3 -28.81 -34.47 -13.79
C ASN A 3 -29.11 -32.97 -13.78
N LEU A 4 -29.47 -32.41 -12.61
CA LEU A 4 -29.21 -31.01 -12.31
C LEU A 4 -27.69 -30.82 -12.26
N VAL A 5 -27.14 -30.24 -13.32
CA VAL A 5 -25.77 -29.72 -13.30
C VAL A 5 -25.82 -28.46 -12.44
N LEU A 6 -25.43 -28.59 -11.17
CA LEU A 6 -25.02 -27.45 -10.35
C LEU A 6 -23.99 -26.67 -11.16
N GLU A 7 -24.26 -25.41 -11.49
CA GLU A 7 -23.25 -24.49 -12.01
C GLU A 7 -22.18 -24.31 -10.91
N THR A 8 -21.18 -25.19 -10.90
CA THR A 8 -19.98 -25.05 -10.08
C THR A 8 -19.29 -23.75 -10.47
N LYS A 9 -19.17 -22.79 -9.54
CA LYS A 9 -18.43 -21.56 -9.80
C LYS A 9 -16.98 -21.93 -10.13
N LYS A 10 -16.45 -21.45 -11.25
CA LYS A 10 -15.10 -21.78 -11.78
C LYS A 10 -13.94 -21.46 -10.81
N THR A 11 -14.23 -20.80 -9.69
CA THR A 11 -13.31 -20.32 -8.66
C THR A 11 -13.41 -21.05 -7.32
N GLU A 12 -14.36 -21.99 -7.13
CA GLU A 12 -14.57 -22.69 -5.84
C GLU A 12 -13.33 -23.42 -5.32
N TRP A 13 -12.55 -24.00 -6.23
CA TRP A 13 -11.34 -24.73 -5.88
C TRP A 13 -10.27 -23.86 -5.18
N LEU A 14 -10.36 -22.52 -5.28
CA LEU A 14 -9.45 -21.59 -4.58
C LEU A 14 -9.57 -21.68 -3.06
N ALA A 15 -10.73 -22.08 -2.54
CA ALA A 15 -10.97 -22.31 -1.12
C ALA A 15 -10.52 -23.71 -0.65
N GLU A 16 -10.13 -24.60 -1.56
CA GLU A 16 -9.67 -25.93 -1.19
C GLU A 16 -8.28 -25.91 -0.54
N TYR A 17 -8.17 -26.59 0.60
CA TYR A 17 -6.95 -26.79 1.37
C TYR A 17 -6.06 -27.83 0.71
N ARG A 18 -5.01 -27.39 0.00
CA ARG A 18 -4.16 -28.27 -0.84
C ARG A 18 -2.67 -28.18 -0.55
N HIS A 19 -2.21 -27.15 0.16
CA HIS A 19 -0.78 -26.88 0.30
C HIS A 19 -0.36 -26.70 1.76
N PRO A 20 0.45 -27.59 2.35
CA PRO A 20 0.83 -28.91 1.88
C PRO A 20 -0.39 -29.84 1.96
N SER A 21 -0.18 -31.16 1.92
CA SER A 21 -1.26 -32.13 1.75
C SER A 21 -2.48 -31.85 2.65
N PRO A 22 -3.72 -32.12 2.19
CA PRO A 22 -4.93 -31.80 2.97
C PRO A 22 -4.98 -32.40 4.38
N GLY A 23 -4.16 -33.42 4.69
CA GLY A 23 -4.06 -34.02 6.02
C GLY A 23 -3.02 -33.37 6.94
N GLU A 24 -2.18 -32.45 6.45
CA GLU A 24 -1.18 -31.76 7.26
C GLU A 24 -1.77 -30.57 7.99
N LEU A 25 -1.23 -30.27 9.18
CA LEU A 25 -1.65 -29.14 10.01
C LEU A 25 -1.40 -27.80 9.31
N PHE A 26 -2.33 -26.87 9.50
CA PHE A 26 -2.39 -25.55 8.90
C PHE A 26 -2.25 -25.60 7.38
N SER A 27 -2.88 -26.59 6.72
CA SER A 27 -2.92 -26.61 5.26
C SER A 27 -3.46 -25.27 4.76
N LEU A 28 -2.87 -24.77 3.69
CA LEU A 28 -3.19 -23.50 3.08
C LEU A 28 -4.27 -23.75 2.03
N PRO A 29 -5.33 -22.92 2.01
CA PRO A 29 -6.17 -22.80 0.85
C PRO A 29 -5.34 -22.44 -0.36
N SER A 30 -5.77 -22.90 -1.54
CA SER A 30 -5.08 -22.60 -2.80
C SER A 30 -4.87 -21.10 -2.98
N ALA A 31 -5.88 -20.26 -2.72
CA ALA A 31 -5.75 -18.80 -2.80
C ALA A 31 -4.58 -18.23 -1.98
N ILE A 32 -4.41 -18.67 -0.73
CA ILE A 32 -3.34 -18.21 0.15
C ILE A 32 -1.98 -18.64 -0.39
N TYR A 33 -1.87 -19.90 -0.80
CA TYR A 33 -0.65 -20.42 -1.39
C TYR A 33 -0.25 -19.66 -2.66
N PHE A 34 -1.23 -19.24 -3.47
CA PHE A 34 -0.99 -18.36 -4.61
C PHE A 34 -0.55 -16.96 -4.20
N LEU A 35 -1.20 -16.33 -3.22
CA LEU A 35 -0.78 -15.03 -2.70
C LEU A 35 0.69 -15.05 -2.25
N MET A 36 1.13 -16.11 -1.58
CA MET A 36 2.55 -16.26 -1.18
C MET A 36 3.53 -16.19 -2.34
N LYS A 37 3.11 -16.58 -3.53
CA LYS A 37 3.96 -16.66 -4.73
C LYS A 37 3.97 -15.36 -5.53
N PHE A 38 2.97 -14.49 -5.38
CA PHE A 38 2.89 -13.19 -6.09
C PHE A 38 3.24 -11.99 -5.23
N ARG A 39 2.91 -12.05 -3.93
CA ARG A 39 3.17 -10.96 -3.01
C ARG A 39 4.60 -11.05 -2.50
N ALA A 40 5.40 -10.05 -2.85
CA ALA A 40 6.80 -9.99 -2.46
C ALA A 40 6.99 -10.01 -0.94
N ASP A 41 6.06 -9.43 -0.17
CA ASP A 41 6.08 -9.46 1.30
C ASP A 41 5.82 -10.85 1.90
N LEU A 42 5.23 -11.76 1.12
CA LEU A 42 4.94 -13.13 1.52
C LEU A 42 5.94 -14.16 1.00
N ALA A 43 6.82 -13.79 0.06
CA ALA A 43 7.76 -14.71 -0.58
C ALA A 43 8.73 -15.40 0.40
N ARG A 44 8.91 -14.83 1.60
CA ARG A 44 9.78 -15.37 2.67
C ARG A 44 9.20 -16.58 3.41
N PHE A 45 7.90 -16.88 3.28
CA PHE A 45 7.26 -17.98 4.00
C PHE A 45 7.38 -19.29 3.20
N ASP A 46 7.84 -20.37 3.83
CA ASP A 46 7.84 -21.72 3.23
C ASP A 46 6.59 -22.51 3.64
N SER A 47 5.71 -22.76 2.68
CA SER A 47 4.50 -23.57 2.87
C SER A 47 4.76 -24.96 3.45
N ARG A 48 5.95 -25.55 3.37
CA ARG A 48 6.25 -26.88 3.93
C ARG A 48 6.59 -26.83 5.42
N VAL A 49 7.01 -25.68 5.92
CA VAL A 49 7.38 -25.48 7.32
C VAL A 49 6.12 -25.14 8.11
N LEU A 50 5.77 -25.98 9.08
CA LEU A 50 4.57 -25.77 9.90
C LEU A 50 4.55 -24.40 10.59
N ASP A 51 5.70 -23.94 11.07
CA ASP A 51 5.84 -22.63 11.72
C ASP A 51 5.50 -21.47 10.78
N ASP A 52 5.97 -21.51 9.52
CA ASP A 52 5.66 -20.48 8.54
C ASP A 52 4.16 -20.48 8.18
N ARG A 53 3.50 -21.64 8.14
CA ARG A 53 2.05 -21.72 7.88
C ARG A 53 1.21 -21.13 9.01
N ILE A 54 1.57 -21.44 10.25
CA ILE A 54 0.91 -20.86 11.43
C ILE A 54 1.15 -19.35 11.44
N THR A 55 2.39 -18.92 11.20
CA THR A 55 2.76 -17.51 11.12
C THR A 55 1.98 -16.78 10.02
N LEU A 56 1.84 -17.40 8.85
CA LEU A 56 1.09 -16.84 7.73
C LEU A 56 -0.42 -16.71 8.03
N TYR A 57 -0.99 -17.65 8.79
CA TYR A 57 -2.38 -17.54 9.24
C TYR A 57 -2.60 -16.31 10.14
N PHE A 58 -1.71 -16.06 11.10
CA PHE A 58 -1.82 -14.87 11.95
C PHE A 58 -1.50 -13.57 11.21
N TRP A 59 -0.63 -13.61 10.20
CA TRP A 59 -0.48 -12.50 9.26
C TRP A 59 -1.78 -12.25 8.48
N TRP A 60 -2.46 -13.30 8.03
CA TRP A 60 -3.73 -13.19 7.32
C TRP A 60 -4.80 -12.51 8.18
N GLU A 61 -4.95 -12.96 9.42
CA GLU A 61 -5.89 -12.39 10.40
C GLU A 61 -5.55 -10.93 10.77
N MET A 62 -4.28 -10.55 10.73
CA MET A 62 -3.85 -9.18 11.02
C MET A 62 -4.07 -8.23 9.83
N THR A 63 -3.78 -8.66 8.61
CA THR A 63 -3.60 -7.75 7.47
C THR A 63 -4.47 -8.10 6.26
N ALA A 64 -4.52 -9.37 5.90
CA ALA A 64 -5.03 -9.77 4.58
C ALA A 64 -6.54 -9.96 4.56
N ARG A 65 -7.16 -10.32 5.69
CA ARG A 65 -8.61 -10.53 5.79
C ARG A 65 -9.42 -9.30 5.38
N GLU A 66 -8.96 -8.10 5.70
CA GLU A 66 -9.59 -6.85 5.25
C GLU A 66 -9.33 -6.55 3.78
N THR A 67 -8.17 -6.98 3.26
CA THR A 67 -7.76 -6.74 1.87
C THR A 67 -8.52 -7.64 0.88
N TYR A 68 -8.93 -8.85 1.30
CA TYR A 68 -9.55 -9.86 0.44
C TYR A 68 -10.90 -10.33 1.04
N PRO A 69 -11.94 -9.47 1.05
CA PRO A 69 -13.19 -9.75 1.76
C PRO A 69 -13.99 -10.92 1.16
N ASP A 70 -13.81 -11.20 -0.13
CA ASP A 70 -14.49 -12.29 -0.84
C ASP A 70 -13.87 -13.67 -0.58
N PHE A 71 -12.82 -13.73 0.25
CA PHE A 71 -12.10 -14.95 0.57
C PHE A 71 -11.94 -15.11 2.09
N PHE A 72 -12.27 -16.30 2.61
CA PHE A 72 -12.15 -16.61 4.03
C PHE A 72 -11.23 -17.81 4.26
N TRP A 73 -10.18 -17.62 5.07
CA TRP A 73 -9.32 -18.71 5.54
C TRP A 73 -9.69 -19.10 6.97
N GLY A 74 -10.42 -20.21 7.11
CA GLY A 74 -10.82 -20.76 8.41
C GLY A 74 -9.88 -21.87 8.90
N LEU A 75 -9.65 -21.96 10.21
CA LEU A 75 -8.93 -23.10 10.79
C LEU A 75 -9.82 -24.35 10.80
N ARG A 76 -9.24 -25.50 10.45
CA ARG A 76 -9.95 -26.79 10.49
C ARG A 76 -9.92 -27.36 11.91
N PRO A 77 -10.80 -28.32 12.25
CA PRO A 77 -10.84 -28.91 13.58
C PRO A 77 -9.49 -29.46 14.07
N GLN A 78 -8.67 -30.03 13.18
CA GLN A 78 -7.34 -30.56 13.51
C GLN A 78 -6.33 -29.44 13.82
N ASP A 79 -6.45 -28.29 13.15
CA ASP A 79 -5.58 -27.14 13.36
C ASP A 79 -5.89 -26.49 14.72
N LEU A 80 -7.20 -26.38 15.04
CA LEU A 80 -7.69 -25.95 16.35
C LEU A 80 -7.23 -26.91 17.46
N GLU A 81 -7.37 -28.22 17.25
CA GLU A 81 -6.94 -29.25 18.20
C GLU A 81 -5.42 -29.20 18.45
N TYR A 82 -4.60 -29.07 17.40
CA TYR A 82 -3.15 -28.89 17.54
C TYR A 82 -2.82 -27.65 18.36
N LEU A 83 -3.45 -26.51 18.04
CA LEU A 83 -3.26 -25.31 18.83
C LEU A 83 -3.68 -25.53 20.27
N HIS A 84 -4.80 -26.20 20.56
CA HIS A 84 -5.28 -26.52 21.91
C HIS A 84 -4.33 -27.44 22.70
N GLN A 85 -3.64 -28.37 22.04
CA GLN A 85 -2.71 -29.31 22.69
C GLN A 85 -1.39 -28.67 23.12
N LEU A 86 -0.97 -27.58 22.50
CA LEU A 86 0.23 -26.84 22.92
C LEU A 86 -0.07 -26.10 24.23
N ASP A 87 0.79 -26.23 25.24
CA ASP A 87 0.81 -25.31 26.37
C ASP A 87 1.45 -23.96 25.95
N ASN A 88 1.32 -22.94 26.80
CA ASN A 88 1.82 -21.60 26.49
C ASN A 88 3.34 -21.60 26.27
N GLU A 89 4.10 -22.33 27.08
CA GLU A 89 5.55 -22.42 26.95
C GLU A 89 5.97 -23.02 25.60
N SER A 90 5.33 -24.12 25.19
CA SER A 90 5.59 -24.77 23.91
C SER A 90 5.19 -23.88 22.73
N LEU A 91 4.10 -23.14 22.85
CA LEU A 91 3.65 -22.22 21.80
C LEU A 91 4.64 -21.07 21.59
N ILE A 92 5.13 -20.48 22.67
CA ILE A 92 6.13 -19.39 22.63
C ILE A 92 7.46 -19.89 22.07
N ALA A 93 7.93 -21.06 22.53
CA ALA A 93 9.20 -21.61 22.08
C ALA A 93 9.18 -22.06 20.62
N ARG A 94 8.05 -22.58 20.12
CA ARG A 94 7.95 -23.16 18.77
C ARG A 94 7.48 -22.18 17.71
N HIS A 95 6.63 -21.20 18.07
CA HIS A 95 5.94 -20.33 17.12
C HIS A 95 6.05 -18.82 17.43
N PRO A 96 7.26 -18.28 17.67
CA PRO A 96 7.45 -16.90 18.14
C PRO A 96 7.03 -15.82 17.11
N ARG A 97 7.22 -16.08 15.82
CA ARG A 97 6.84 -15.15 14.73
C ARG A 97 5.33 -15.05 14.59
N ALA A 98 4.64 -16.19 14.68
CA ALA A 98 3.18 -16.25 14.67
C ALA A 98 2.57 -15.41 15.81
N LEU A 99 3.12 -15.53 17.01
CA LEU A 99 2.68 -14.74 18.15
C LEU A 99 2.91 -13.24 17.95
N THR A 100 3.96 -12.84 17.24
CA THR A 100 4.21 -11.43 16.91
C THR A 100 3.10 -10.85 16.02
N PHE A 101 2.63 -11.59 15.00
CA PHE A 101 1.50 -11.16 14.17
C PHE A 101 0.17 -11.20 14.94
N TRP A 102 -0.04 -12.21 15.78
CA TRP A 102 -1.21 -12.27 16.64
C TRP A 102 -1.29 -11.05 17.56
N LEU A 103 -0.18 -10.69 18.22
CA LEU A 103 -0.09 -9.51 19.08
C LEU A 103 -0.42 -8.21 18.33
N GLY A 104 -0.10 -8.14 17.04
CA GLY A 104 -0.36 -6.99 16.16
C GLY A 104 -1.81 -6.85 15.68
N SER A 105 -2.64 -7.88 15.83
CA SER A 105 -4.06 -7.83 15.44
C SER A 105 -4.95 -7.52 16.63
N THR A 106 -6.03 -6.78 16.40
CA THR A 106 -7.11 -6.54 17.38
C THR A 106 -8.34 -7.44 17.17
N ALA A 107 -8.38 -8.22 16.08
CA ALA A 107 -9.49 -9.11 15.77
C ALA A 107 -9.52 -10.34 16.71
N PRO A 108 -10.70 -10.87 17.09
CA PRO A 108 -10.78 -12.07 17.91
C PRO A 108 -10.05 -13.26 17.27
N SER A 109 -9.20 -13.92 18.04
CA SER A 109 -8.34 -15.02 17.61
C SER A 109 -8.56 -16.26 18.46
N VAL A 110 -8.27 -17.44 17.89
CA VAL A 110 -8.27 -18.73 18.61
C VAL A 110 -7.37 -18.72 19.87
N LEU A 111 -6.29 -17.93 19.86
CA LEU A 111 -5.35 -17.84 20.98
C LEU A 111 -5.88 -16.98 22.15
N ASP A 112 -6.97 -16.23 21.96
CA ASP A 112 -7.50 -15.31 22.99
C ASP A 112 -8.19 -16.03 24.15
N THR A 113 -8.49 -17.32 23.96
CA THR A 113 -9.05 -18.19 25.00
C THR A 113 -7.99 -18.67 26.01
N ARG A 114 -6.73 -18.30 25.81
CA ARG A 114 -5.58 -18.71 26.62
C ARG A 114 -5.11 -17.55 27.49
N HIS A 115 -4.61 -17.83 28.70
CA HIS A 115 -3.84 -16.88 29.53
C HIS A 115 -2.42 -16.63 28.96
N LEU A 116 -2.28 -16.57 27.63
CA LEU A 116 -1.01 -16.51 26.92
C LEU A 116 -0.30 -15.16 27.12
N THR A 117 -1.07 -14.08 27.22
CA THR A 117 -0.56 -12.74 27.55
C THR A 117 0.14 -12.71 28.91
N GLU A 118 -0.40 -13.43 29.91
CA GLU A 118 0.20 -13.54 31.24
C GLU A 118 1.54 -14.29 31.20
N THR A 119 1.61 -15.44 30.52
CA THR A 119 2.87 -16.21 30.38
C THR A 119 3.96 -15.45 29.61
N LEU A 120 3.57 -14.69 28.58
CA LEU A 120 4.52 -13.87 27.80
C LEU A 120 5.20 -12.77 28.63
N LEU A 121 4.62 -12.40 29.78
CA LEU A 121 5.13 -11.39 30.70
C LEU A 121 6.11 -11.94 31.76
N ASP A 122 6.36 -13.25 31.80
CA ASP A 122 7.31 -13.85 32.74
C ASP A 122 8.76 -13.40 32.45
N MET A 123 9.50 -13.03 33.50
CA MET A 123 10.84 -12.42 33.41
C MET A 123 11.97 -13.45 33.22
N GLN A 124 12.95 -13.12 32.37
CA GLN A 124 14.10 -13.96 32.00
C GLN A 124 15.42 -13.17 32.11
N THR A 125 16.46 -13.75 32.71
CA THR A 125 17.79 -13.10 32.80
C THR A 125 18.48 -13.01 31.44
N VAL A 126 19.10 -11.86 31.15
CA VAL A 126 19.80 -11.55 29.88
C VAL A 126 21.26 -11.10 30.05
N LEU A 127 21.64 -10.50 31.19
CA LEU A 127 23.05 -10.16 31.51
C LEU A 127 23.37 -10.46 32.98
N GLU A 128 24.15 -11.52 33.23
CA GLU A 128 24.47 -12.00 34.60
C GLU A 128 25.35 -11.02 35.39
N GLU A 129 26.36 -10.40 34.76
CA GLU A 129 27.31 -9.48 35.44
C GLU A 129 26.64 -8.24 36.03
N ALA A 130 25.46 -7.88 35.51
CA ALA A 130 24.67 -6.71 35.89
C ALA A 130 23.27 -7.05 36.44
N ASP A 131 22.91 -8.35 36.54
CA ASP A 131 21.61 -8.85 37.01
C ASP A 131 20.40 -8.27 36.24
N LEU A 132 20.48 -8.22 34.90
CA LEU A 132 19.41 -7.67 34.04
C LEU A 132 18.45 -8.75 33.53
N GLN A 133 17.15 -8.45 33.50
CA GLN A 133 16.08 -9.35 33.06
C GLN A 133 15.11 -8.67 32.08
N LEU A 134 14.53 -9.43 31.14
CA LEU A 134 13.46 -9.00 30.22
C LEU A 134 12.31 -10.02 30.20
N PRO A 135 11.06 -9.60 29.95
CA PRO A 135 9.97 -10.53 29.70
C PRO A 135 10.26 -11.43 28.53
N TRP A 136 9.69 -12.61 28.58
CA TRP A 136 9.81 -13.60 27.53
C TRP A 136 9.37 -13.05 26.17
N LEU A 137 8.31 -12.25 26.14
CA LEU A 137 7.81 -11.53 24.96
C LEU A 137 8.89 -10.74 24.22
N ILE A 138 9.68 -9.94 24.93
CA ILE A 138 10.67 -9.04 24.32
C ILE A 138 11.80 -9.85 23.70
N LYS A 139 12.30 -10.82 24.47
CA LYS A 139 13.33 -11.74 24.01
C LYS A 139 12.86 -12.53 22.78
N MET A 140 11.59 -12.92 22.76
CA MET A 140 10.95 -13.60 21.64
C MET A 140 10.91 -12.70 20.39
N ILE A 141 10.40 -11.47 20.50
CA ILE A 141 10.29 -10.53 19.38
C ILE A 141 11.66 -10.21 18.80
N VAL A 142 12.63 -9.82 19.65
CA VAL A 142 13.99 -9.49 19.21
C VAL A 142 14.66 -10.69 18.56
N GLY A 143 14.55 -11.88 19.16
CA GLY A 143 15.13 -13.10 18.60
C GLY A 143 14.50 -13.56 17.29
N SER A 144 13.23 -13.21 17.05
CA SER A 144 12.48 -13.61 15.85
C SER A 144 12.59 -12.63 14.67
N ARG A 145 13.19 -11.46 14.88
CA ARG A 145 13.32 -10.37 13.91
C ARG A 145 14.77 -10.04 13.62
N ASP A 146 15.22 -10.34 12.40
CA ASP A 146 16.61 -10.14 11.97
C ASP A 146 17.10 -8.69 12.07
N ASP A 147 16.21 -7.72 11.91
CA ASP A 147 16.53 -6.30 12.07
C ASP A 147 16.82 -5.95 13.54
N LEU A 148 16.04 -6.50 14.47
CA LEU A 148 16.20 -6.25 15.90
C LEU A 148 17.35 -7.07 16.50
N SER A 149 17.50 -8.34 16.13
CA SER A 149 18.59 -9.19 16.63
C SER A 149 19.99 -8.71 16.20
N ARG A 150 20.09 -8.05 15.04
CA ARG A 150 21.32 -7.37 14.60
C ARG A 150 21.52 -6.02 15.29
N ALA A 151 20.44 -5.34 15.63
CA ALA A 151 20.49 -4.03 16.29
C ALA A 151 20.80 -4.14 17.79
N PHE A 152 20.35 -5.22 18.45
CA PHE A 152 20.40 -5.37 19.91
C PHE A 152 21.16 -6.63 20.32
N ASP A 153 22.39 -6.46 20.83
CA ASP A 153 23.10 -7.52 21.55
C ASP A 153 22.65 -7.54 23.02
N LEU A 154 21.67 -8.39 23.33
CA LEU A 154 21.09 -8.50 24.67
C LEU A 154 22.09 -8.97 25.74
N GLY A 155 23.29 -9.44 25.36
CA GLY A 155 24.38 -9.78 26.28
C GLY A 155 25.27 -8.59 26.65
N THR A 156 25.00 -7.38 26.14
CA THR A 156 25.73 -6.14 26.47
C THR A 156 24.81 -5.14 27.14
N LEU A 157 25.39 -4.19 27.90
CA LEU A 157 24.59 -3.15 28.53
C LEU A 157 23.95 -2.23 27.48
N THR A 158 24.69 -1.84 26.44
CA THR A 158 24.16 -0.98 25.37
C THR A 158 23.05 -1.67 24.57
N GLY A 159 23.21 -2.94 24.21
CA GLY A 159 22.19 -3.68 23.46
C GLY A 159 20.92 -3.92 24.28
N TYR A 160 21.04 -4.16 25.59
CA TYR A 160 19.87 -4.21 26.50
C TYR A 160 19.08 -2.90 26.48
N LEU A 161 19.73 -1.75 26.67
CA LEU A 161 19.04 -0.46 26.78
C LEU A 161 18.36 -0.07 25.47
N ASN A 162 19.04 -0.25 24.34
CA ASN A 162 18.47 0.01 23.02
C ASN A 162 17.21 -0.82 22.74
N CYS A 163 17.20 -2.09 23.16
CA CYS A 163 16.03 -2.95 23.05
C CYS A 163 14.84 -2.41 23.85
N VAL A 164 15.10 -1.95 25.07
CA VAL A 164 14.04 -1.45 25.95
C VAL A 164 13.48 -0.12 25.45
N ASP A 165 14.34 0.78 24.94
CA ASP A 165 13.93 2.04 24.33
C ASP A 165 13.08 1.81 23.07
N TRP A 166 13.49 0.86 22.22
CA TRP A 166 12.69 0.47 21.06
C TRP A 166 11.31 -0.05 21.45
N TRP A 167 11.21 -0.83 22.54
CA TRP A 167 9.92 -1.34 23.03
C TRP A 167 8.97 -0.22 23.42
N GLU A 168 9.46 0.77 24.16
CA GLU A 168 8.65 1.91 24.63
C GLU A 168 8.15 2.78 23.47
N VAL A 169 8.92 2.94 22.40
CA VAL A 169 8.56 3.80 21.27
C VAL A 169 7.72 3.07 20.22
N HIS A 170 8.05 1.83 19.90
CA HIS A 170 7.46 1.12 18.75
C HIS A 170 6.85 -0.24 19.12
N GLY A 171 7.44 -0.94 20.09
CA GLY A 171 7.00 -2.29 20.46
C GLY A 171 5.57 -2.32 20.99
N GLN A 172 5.21 -1.35 21.83
CA GLN A 172 3.89 -1.26 22.46
C GLN A 172 2.75 -1.00 21.47
N GLU A 173 2.96 -0.15 20.46
CA GLU A 173 1.97 0.11 19.39
C GLU A 173 1.84 -1.09 18.45
N ALA A 174 2.95 -1.75 18.13
CA ALA A 174 2.96 -2.93 17.28
C ALA A 174 2.35 -4.18 17.95
N CYS A 175 2.16 -4.18 19.28
CA CYS A 175 1.65 -5.30 20.06
C CYS A 175 0.47 -4.90 20.96
N PRO A 176 -0.68 -4.45 20.43
CA PRO A 176 -1.82 -3.94 21.21
C PRO A 176 -2.41 -4.91 22.24
N ARG A 177 -2.12 -6.22 22.15
CA ARG A 177 -2.66 -7.24 23.09
C ARG A 177 -1.98 -7.30 24.45
N VAL A 178 -0.79 -6.72 24.61
CA VAL A 178 -0.01 -6.83 25.86
C VAL A 178 0.50 -5.46 26.27
N ALA A 179 0.46 -5.16 27.57
CA ALA A 179 1.07 -3.98 28.16
C ALA A 179 2.20 -4.39 29.10
N TRP A 180 3.43 -3.99 28.78
CA TRP A 180 4.59 -4.17 29.65
C TRP A 180 5.39 -2.88 29.75
N ILE A 181 5.76 -2.52 30.96
CA ILE A 181 6.56 -1.33 31.26
C ILE A 181 7.92 -1.80 31.77
N PRO A 182 9.03 -1.38 31.14
CA PRO A 182 10.37 -1.77 31.57
C PRO A 182 10.75 -1.32 32.98
N PRO A 183 11.54 -2.12 33.74
CA PRO A 183 12.02 -1.74 35.06
C PRO A 183 13.12 -0.66 35.00
N VAL A 184 13.28 0.06 36.12
CA VAL A 184 14.34 1.06 36.33
C VAL A 184 15.71 0.37 36.51
N VAL A 185 16.80 1.06 36.14
CA VAL A 185 18.19 0.56 36.22
C VAL A 185 18.56 -0.03 37.60
N PRO A 186 19.21 -1.22 37.67
CA PRO A 186 19.66 -1.81 38.92
C PRO A 186 20.67 -0.95 39.70
N PRO A 187 20.52 -0.76 41.03
CA PRO A 187 21.42 0.05 41.86
C PRO A 187 22.90 -0.36 41.82
N ARG A 188 23.18 -1.65 41.61
CA ARG A 188 24.53 -2.23 41.57
C ARG A 188 25.41 -1.65 40.44
N LEU A 189 24.79 -1.12 39.39
CA LEU A 189 25.50 -0.48 38.28
C LEU A 189 26.06 0.90 38.64
N LEU A 190 25.56 1.54 39.71
CA LEU A 190 25.89 2.91 40.11
C LEU A 190 27.06 3.01 41.10
N GLU A 191 27.55 1.88 41.63
CA GLU A 191 28.62 1.84 42.62
C GLU A 191 30.01 2.12 42.01
N PRO A 192 30.92 2.84 42.72
CA PRO A 192 32.26 3.19 42.22
C PRO A 192 33.23 2.02 42.15
N VAL A 193 34.16 2.08 41.19
CA VAL A 193 35.19 1.06 40.93
C VAL A 193 36.49 1.32 41.73
N ASP A 194 36.81 2.59 42.10
CA ASP A 194 37.97 3.01 42.94
C ASP A 194 37.69 4.26 43.83
N ALA A 195 38.69 4.70 44.65
CA ALA A 195 38.57 5.79 45.65
C ALA A 195 39.54 6.99 45.46
N GLY A 196 39.84 7.42 44.23
CA GLY A 196 40.75 8.55 43.92
C GLY A 196 40.14 9.97 44.10
N ALA A 197 40.90 11.02 43.73
CA ALA A 197 40.46 12.44 43.80
C ALA A 197 39.21 12.78 42.95
N LEU A 198 38.86 11.91 42.01
CA LEU A 198 37.60 11.88 41.23
C LEU A 198 37.13 10.41 41.11
N PRO A 199 36.14 9.93 41.90
CA PRO A 199 35.65 8.54 41.87
C PRO A 199 34.81 8.20 40.62
N PHE A 200 34.84 6.94 40.15
CA PHE A 200 34.33 6.51 38.83
C PHE A 200 33.40 5.27 38.89
N PRO A 201 32.17 5.26 38.31
CA PRO A 201 31.12 4.23 38.52
C PRO A 201 31.18 3.04 37.54
N ARG A 202 30.59 1.90 37.95
CA ARG A 202 30.64 0.63 37.20
C ARG A 202 30.00 0.67 35.80
N PHE A 203 28.82 1.27 35.65
CA PHE A 203 28.18 1.36 34.32
C PHE A 203 29.03 2.19 33.33
N LEU A 204 29.65 3.28 33.79
CA LEU A 204 30.45 4.16 32.93
C LEU A 204 31.75 3.47 32.51
N ALA A 205 32.31 2.65 33.42
CA ALA A 205 33.44 1.79 33.13
C ALA A 205 33.09 0.72 32.08
N LEU A 206 31.91 0.09 32.18
CA LEU A 206 31.44 -0.87 31.17
C LEU A 206 31.24 -0.21 29.80
N ILE A 207 30.57 0.96 29.74
CA ILE A 207 30.36 1.71 28.49
C ILE A 207 31.69 2.14 27.85
N ALA A 208 32.61 2.74 28.62
CA ALA A 208 33.90 3.19 28.10
C ALA A 208 34.81 2.02 27.68
N THR A 209 34.60 0.84 28.27
CA THR A 209 35.33 -0.38 27.90
C THR A 209 34.72 -1.05 26.68
N GLU A 210 33.39 -1.18 26.58
CA GLU A 210 32.70 -1.85 25.47
C GLU A 210 32.81 -1.05 24.17
N ARG A 211 32.81 0.29 24.23
CA ARG A 211 32.86 1.17 23.05
C ARG A 211 34.27 1.45 22.52
N PRO A 212 34.57 1.11 21.25
CA PRO A 212 35.90 1.35 20.67
C PRO A 212 36.32 2.82 20.60
N ASP A 213 35.39 3.73 20.32
CA ASP A 213 35.66 5.17 20.16
C ASP A 213 36.03 5.84 21.48
N LEU A 214 35.24 5.60 22.54
CA LEU A 214 35.49 6.15 23.86
C LEU A 214 36.78 5.60 24.48
N ARG A 215 37.04 4.31 24.28
CA ARG A 215 38.26 3.63 24.72
C ARG A 215 39.53 4.30 24.17
N SER A 216 39.44 4.89 22.98
CA SER A 216 40.56 5.59 22.34
C SER A 216 40.66 7.09 22.70
N ALA A 217 39.54 7.72 23.07
CA ALA A 217 39.45 9.16 23.30
C ALA A 217 39.85 9.59 24.72
N PHE A 218 39.67 8.72 25.71
CA PHE A 218 39.89 9.08 27.11
C PHE A 218 40.93 8.18 27.76
N ASP A 219 42.04 8.78 28.19
CA ASP A 219 42.95 8.13 29.13
C ASP A 219 42.43 8.32 30.56
N LEU A 220 41.79 7.27 31.08
CA LEU A 220 41.23 7.24 32.43
C LEU A 220 42.30 7.28 33.54
N ASN A 221 43.59 7.52 33.22
CA ASN A 221 44.67 7.71 34.19
C ASN A 221 45.07 9.18 34.47
N SER A 222 44.55 10.22 33.77
CA SER A 222 44.94 11.66 33.94
C SER A 222 43.82 12.60 34.47
N PHE A 223 44.13 13.81 35.00
CA PHE A 223 43.11 14.75 35.52
C PHE A 223 42.22 15.34 34.41
N ILE A 224 42.80 15.96 33.37
CA ILE A 224 42.03 16.42 32.20
C ILE A 224 41.33 15.24 31.51
N GLY A 225 41.92 14.04 31.44
CA GLY A 225 41.30 12.85 30.80
C GLY A 225 40.13 12.25 31.57
N ARG A 226 40.23 12.11 32.91
CA ARG A 226 39.08 11.73 33.76
C ARG A 226 38.02 12.83 33.77
N LEU A 227 38.41 14.11 33.85
CA LEU A 227 37.49 15.25 33.76
C LEU A 227 36.83 15.33 32.39
N ALA A 228 37.51 14.95 31.31
CA ALA A 228 36.98 14.88 29.96
C ALA A 228 36.04 13.69 29.76
N CYS A 229 36.32 12.51 30.32
CA CYS A 229 35.38 11.38 30.27
C CYS A 229 34.13 11.64 31.13
N LEU A 230 34.28 12.27 32.30
CA LEU A 230 33.16 12.71 33.13
C LEU A 230 32.38 13.85 32.50
N SER A 231 33.07 14.80 31.85
CA SER A 231 32.42 15.84 31.03
C SER A 231 31.71 15.20 29.85
N TRP A 232 32.32 14.25 29.12
CA TRP A 232 31.65 13.50 28.06
C TRP A 232 30.42 12.79 28.58
N TRP A 233 30.48 12.13 29.74
CA TRP A 233 29.30 11.56 30.37
C TRP A 233 28.24 12.62 30.68
N GLN A 234 28.63 13.77 31.22
CA GLN A 234 27.73 14.90 31.49
C GLN A 234 27.25 15.65 30.24
N GLU A 235 27.87 15.47 29.08
CA GLU A 235 27.59 16.21 27.85
C GLU A 235 26.80 15.38 26.86
N HIS A 236 27.21 14.13 26.71
CA HIS A 236 26.80 13.22 25.66
C HIS A 236 26.34 11.89 26.26
N GLY A 237 27.14 11.28 27.13
CA GLY A 237 26.88 9.95 27.67
C GLY A 237 25.52 9.82 28.38
N TYR A 238 25.15 10.74 29.26
CA TYR A 238 23.86 10.68 29.97
C TYR A 238 22.64 10.83 29.05
N ARG A 239 22.81 11.45 27.86
CA ARG A 239 21.76 11.57 26.83
C ARG A 239 21.71 10.35 25.94
N GLU A 240 22.87 9.79 25.64
CA GLU A 240 22.97 8.52 24.93
C GLU A 240 22.44 7.37 25.78
N TYR A 241 22.54 7.46 27.11
CA TYR A 241 22.17 6.43 28.07
C TYR A 241 21.20 6.97 29.13
N THR A 242 20.04 7.45 28.69
CA THR A 242 19.03 8.18 29.49
C THR A 242 18.51 7.44 30.71
N ARG A 243 18.54 6.10 30.67
CA ARG A 243 18.06 5.25 31.77
C ARG A 243 18.93 5.39 33.04
N PHE A 244 20.19 5.78 32.91
CA PHE A 244 21.08 5.97 34.06
C PHE A 244 20.95 7.37 34.66
N VAL A 245 20.33 7.43 35.85
CA VAL A 245 20.33 8.65 36.66
C VAL A 245 21.54 8.64 37.58
N TRP A 246 22.69 9.02 37.03
CA TRP A 246 23.94 9.13 37.78
C TRP A 246 24.71 10.40 37.42
N SER A 247 25.25 11.06 38.44
CA SER A 247 26.06 12.26 38.28
C SER A 247 27.35 12.15 39.07
N PRO A 248 28.48 12.63 38.52
CA PRO A 248 29.72 12.67 39.27
C PRO A 248 29.60 13.67 40.44
N PRO A 249 30.26 13.40 41.57
CA PRO A 249 30.25 14.31 42.72
C PRO A 249 30.88 15.67 42.38
N PRO A 250 30.43 16.77 43.02
CA PRO A 250 30.87 18.12 42.69
C PRO A 250 32.30 18.43 43.16
N VAL A 251 33.03 19.21 42.35
CA VAL A 251 34.32 19.82 42.73
C VAL A 251 34.08 20.80 43.89
N SER A 252 34.75 20.61 45.02
CA SER A 252 34.49 21.35 46.27
C SER A 252 35.77 21.67 47.06
N GLY A 253 35.64 22.49 48.12
CA GLY A 253 36.75 22.86 49.01
C GLY A 253 37.66 23.95 48.44
N ALA A 254 38.98 23.76 48.56
CA ALA A 254 40.01 24.73 48.19
C ALA A 254 39.97 25.25 46.73
N MET A 255 39.15 24.64 45.87
CA MET A 255 38.99 25.05 44.47
C MET A 255 38.07 26.27 44.28
N LEU A 256 37.21 26.65 45.24
CA LEU A 256 36.14 27.65 45.04
C LEU A 256 36.33 29.01 45.76
N GLU A 257 37.48 29.28 46.37
CA GLU A 257 37.70 30.48 47.22
C GLU A 257 38.08 31.78 46.43
N PRO A 258 37.83 32.99 47.00
CA PRO A 258 38.20 34.32 46.46
C PRO A 258 39.65 34.66 46.22
N GLU A 259 39.89 35.29 45.08
CA GLU A 259 41.15 35.95 44.74
C GLU A 259 41.01 37.49 44.93
N GLY A 260 41.09 38.01 46.17
CA GLY A 260 41.07 39.47 46.50
C GLY A 260 39.88 40.01 47.37
N GLU A 261 39.72 41.36 47.50
CA GLU A 261 38.70 42.09 48.34
C GLU A 261 37.37 42.51 47.61
N LEU A 262 36.23 42.72 48.32
CA LEU A 262 34.83 42.91 47.79
C LEU A 262 34.24 44.37 47.83
N ARG A 263 33.27 44.76 46.96
CA ARG A 263 32.55 46.09 46.86
C ARG A 263 31.04 45.98 46.51
N GLU A 264 30.17 46.95 46.86
CA GLU A 264 28.67 46.91 46.69
C GLU A 264 28.10 47.37 45.34
N ASP A 265 28.86 48.16 44.56
CA ASP A 265 28.44 48.69 43.26
C ASP A 265 28.84 47.77 42.08
N ARG A 266 29.42 46.58 42.33
CA ARG A 266 30.00 45.66 41.31
C ARG A 266 30.26 44.19 41.78
N PRO A 267 30.49 43.19 40.88
CA PRO A 267 30.64 41.73 41.22
C PRO A 267 32.09 41.08 41.30
N TYR A 268 32.26 39.77 41.66
CA TYR A 268 33.49 39.00 42.16
C TYR A 268 33.92 37.64 41.41
N ILE A 269 35.19 37.08 41.53
CA ILE A 269 35.87 35.94 40.75
C ILE A 269 36.72 34.86 41.58
N PRO A 270 36.76 33.51 41.28
CA PRO A 270 37.32 32.39 42.13
C PRO A 270 38.59 31.58 41.62
N HIS A 271 39.22 30.74 42.49
CA HIS A 271 40.51 30.04 42.26
C HIS A 271 40.59 29.00 41.11
N PHE A 272 39.60 28.14 40.90
CA PHE A 272 39.65 27.17 39.80
C PHE A 272 39.56 27.84 38.41
N ILE A 273 38.92 29.02 38.29
CA ILE A 273 38.92 29.83 37.05
C ILE A 273 40.34 30.37 36.80
N ALA A 274 41.09 30.66 37.86
CA ALA A 274 42.49 31.01 37.75
C ALA A 274 43.37 29.83 37.27
N LEU A 275 43.15 28.58 37.75
CA LEU A 275 43.84 27.38 37.27
C LEU A 275 43.55 27.06 35.79
N LEU A 276 42.30 27.29 35.34
CA LEU A 276 41.91 27.17 33.94
C LEU A 276 42.58 28.23 33.05
N ILE A 277 42.63 29.50 33.50
CA ILE A 277 43.33 30.58 32.79
C ILE A 277 44.85 30.38 32.80
N ALA A 278 45.40 29.63 33.76
CA ALA A 278 46.82 29.29 33.84
C ALA A 278 47.27 28.21 32.84
N GLU A 279 46.43 27.19 32.57
CA GLU A 279 46.67 26.19 31.52
C GLU A 279 46.18 26.65 30.11
N ARG A 280 45.65 27.90 29.95
CA ARG A 280 45.04 28.46 28.70
C ARG A 280 45.38 29.94 28.35
N PRO A 281 46.20 30.22 27.30
CA PRO A 281 46.62 31.58 26.91
C PRO A 281 45.56 32.55 26.33
N ASP A 282 44.47 32.05 25.73
CA ASP A 282 43.49 32.83 24.95
C ASP A 282 42.56 33.72 25.80
N LEU A 283 42.21 33.27 27.00
CA LEU A 283 41.23 33.93 27.87
C LEU A 283 41.77 35.19 28.56
N GLN A 284 43.08 35.33 28.64
CA GLN A 284 43.75 36.44 29.32
C GLN A 284 43.53 37.79 28.61
N SER A 285 43.16 37.80 27.32
CA SER A 285 43.09 39.02 26.49
C SER A 285 41.70 39.68 26.39
N ALA A 286 40.61 39.01 26.78
CA ALA A 286 39.23 39.43 26.45
C ALA A 286 38.49 40.24 27.54
N PHE A 287 38.93 40.21 28.80
CA PHE A 287 38.18 40.78 29.92
C PHE A 287 38.99 41.79 30.74
N VAL A 288 38.47 43.01 30.89
CA VAL A 288 39.04 44.07 31.76
C VAL A 288 38.23 44.13 33.06
N LEU A 289 38.78 43.58 34.13
CA LEU A 289 38.03 43.33 35.37
C LEU A 289 37.79 44.58 36.25
N ASP A 290 37.64 45.79 35.72
CA ASP A 290 37.51 47.06 36.49
C ASP A 290 36.15 47.85 36.39
N SER A 291 35.26 47.63 35.39
CA SER A 291 33.96 48.36 35.17
C SER A 291 32.67 47.55 35.47
N PHE A 292 31.47 48.19 35.63
CA PHE A 292 30.17 47.47 35.88
C PHE A 292 29.82 46.55 34.71
N THR A 293 29.74 47.08 33.49
CA THR A 293 29.49 46.26 32.29
C THR A 293 30.63 45.27 31.97
N GLY A 294 31.90 45.53 32.33
CA GLY A 294 33.07 44.66 32.04
C GLY A 294 33.28 43.47 33.00
N ARG A 295 33.06 43.67 34.31
CA ARG A 295 32.99 42.55 35.27
C ARG A 295 31.73 41.72 35.05
N LEU A 296 30.62 42.40 34.74
CA LEU A 296 29.40 41.73 34.31
C LEU A 296 29.68 40.91 33.04
N GLY A 297 30.50 41.39 32.11
CA GLY A 297 30.94 40.68 30.91
C GLY A 297 31.82 39.44 31.15
N CYS A 298 32.81 39.47 32.05
CA CYS A 298 33.64 38.29 32.38
C CYS A 298 32.83 37.18 33.05
N LEU A 299 32.00 37.56 34.02
CA LEU A 299 31.07 36.64 34.65
C LEU A 299 30.05 36.13 33.64
N SER A 300 29.61 36.99 32.72
CA SER A 300 28.78 36.57 31.59
C SER A 300 29.53 35.59 30.70
N TRP A 301 30.81 35.74 30.39
CA TRP A 301 31.59 34.74 29.63
C TRP A 301 31.79 33.42 30.36
N TRP A 302 32.08 33.43 31.66
CA TRP A 302 32.15 32.18 32.43
C TRP A 302 30.79 31.47 32.43
N LEU A 303 29.72 32.25 32.60
CA LEU A 303 28.33 31.79 32.52
C LEU A 303 27.95 31.32 31.10
N GLU A 304 28.51 31.92 30.05
CA GLU A 304 28.14 31.68 28.65
C GLU A 304 28.98 30.56 28.02
N HIS A 305 30.28 30.49 28.29
CA HIS A 305 31.24 29.67 27.54
C HIS A 305 32.16 28.84 28.44
N GLY A 306 32.67 29.41 29.53
CA GLY A 306 33.63 28.73 30.40
C GLY A 306 33.06 27.46 31.05
N GLN A 307 31.84 27.54 31.59
CA GLN A 307 31.13 26.37 32.12
C GLN A 307 30.83 25.32 31.06
N GLN A 308 30.58 25.73 29.81
CA GLN A 308 30.28 24.78 28.73
C GLN A 308 31.48 23.94 28.33
N GLN A 309 32.68 24.51 28.42
CA GLN A 309 33.90 23.82 28.04
C GLN A 309 34.40 22.86 29.13
N TYR A 310 34.03 23.10 30.40
CA TYR A 310 34.53 22.37 31.56
C TYR A 310 33.39 21.99 32.53
N ARG A 311 32.39 21.30 31.99
CA ARG A 311 31.08 21.09 32.66
C ARG A 311 31.14 20.32 33.97
N ALA A 312 32.18 19.50 34.15
CA ALA A 312 32.39 18.77 35.40
C ALA A 312 32.65 19.71 36.60
N ILE A 313 32.99 20.99 36.37
CA ILE A 313 33.10 22.01 37.40
C ILE A 313 31.85 22.88 37.41
N LYS A 314 31.09 22.81 38.51
CA LYS A 314 29.86 23.59 38.70
C LYS A 314 30.09 24.69 39.71
N TRP A 315 30.35 25.89 39.21
CA TRP A 315 30.44 27.08 40.05
C TRP A 315 29.78 28.26 39.35
N VAL A 316 28.93 28.95 40.11
CA VAL A 316 28.13 30.07 39.65
C VAL A 316 28.56 31.31 40.43
N PRO A 317 28.78 32.45 39.75
CA PRO A 317 29.05 33.70 40.43
C PRO A 317 27.89 34.07 41.39
N PRO A 318 28.17 34.67 42.56
CA PRO A 318 27.12 35.06 43.51
C PRO A 318 26.19 36.15 42.96
N VAL A 319 24.98 36.23 43.53
CA VAL A 319 23.90 37.10 43.05
C VAL A 319 24.23 38.58 43.26
N PRO A 320 23.93 39.45 42.28
CA PRO A 320 24.00 40.90 42.46
C PRO A 320 23.09 41.39 43.61
N PRO A 321 23.33 42.59 44.17
CA PRO A 321 22.55 43.11 45.31
C PRO A 321 21.04 43.23 45.04
N ALA A 322 20.21 42.90 46.03
CA ALA A 322 18.74 42.79 45.90
C ALA A 322 18.02 44.11 45.56
N SER A 323 18.61 45.25 45.91
CA SER A 323 18.07 46.59 45.64
C SER A 323 17.87 46.90 44.16
N LEU A 324 18.45 46.09 43.26
CA LEU A 324 18.30 46.21 41.82
C LEU A 324 16.96 45.67 41.27
N PHE A 325 16.16 44.93 42.04
CA PHE A 325 15.02 44.14 41.52
C PHE A 325 13.61 44.58 41.99
N GLU A 326 13.47 45.69 42.70
CA GLU A 326 12.17 46.18 43.23
C GLU A 326 11.20 46.70 42.14
N MET A 327 9.87 46.50 42.31
CA MET A 327 8.80 46.76 41.32
C MET A 327 8.04 48.09 41.53
N GLU A 328 7.73 48.80 40.43
CA GLU A 328 6.98 50.06 40.44
C GLU A 328 5.51 49.87 40.00
N TRP A 329 4.53 50.10 40.91
CA TRP A 329 3.09 49.89 40.69
C TRP A 329 2.31 51.21 40.43
N ALA A 330 1.35 51.21 39.49
CA ALA A 330 0.47 52.36 39.19
C ALA A 330 -0.98 52.17 39.71
N ALA A 331 -1.69 53.26 40.02
CA ALA A 331 -2.82 53.29 40.96
C ALA A 331 -4.26 52.97 40.44
N ARG A 332 -4.50 52.18 39.37
CA ARG A 332 -5.88 51.78 38.93
C ARG A 332 -5.99 50.29 38.54
N PRO A 333 -7.16 49.64 38.74
CA PRO A 333 -7.37 48.25 38.32
C PRO A 333 -7.40 48.18 36.78
N ASN A 334 -6.64 47.24 36.20
CA ASN A 334 -6.39 46.99 34.77
C ASN A 334 -5.10 47.58 34.15
N ARG A 335 -3.96 47.61 34.88
CA ARG A 335 -2.61 47.89 34.30
C ARG A 335 -1.49 47.01 34.91
N LEU A 336 -0.44 46.71 34.13
CA LEU A 336 0.67 45.75 34.39
C LEU A 336 1.94 46.42 35.05
N PRO A 337 2.75 45.81 35.95
CA PRO A 337 3.94 46.45 36.64
C PRO A 337 5.37 46.13 36.07
N ILE A 338 6.45 46.94 36.35
CA ILE A 338 7.88 46.76 35.89
C ILE A 338 9.01 47.09 36.96
N PRO A 339 10.32 46.72 36.78
CA PRO A 339 11.40 46.75 37.82
C PRO A 339 12.59 47.76 37.65
N ARG A 340 13.39 47.96 38.72
CA ARG A 340 14.45 48.99 38.84
C ARG A 340 15.72 48.82 37.99
N PHE A 341 16.33 47.62 37.87
CA PHE A 341 17.52 47.42 37.02
C PHE A 341 17.19 47.71 35.54
N LEU A 342 15.95 47.45 35.12
CA LEU A 342 15.46 47.74 33.77
C LEU A 342 15.41 49.26 33.55
N GLY A 343 15.07 50.01 34.59
CA GLY A 343 15.24 51.47 34.62
C GLY A 343 16.69 51.94 34.48
N LEU A 344 17.67 51.28 35.10
CA LEU A 344 19.10 51.63 34.99
C LEU A 344 19.67 51.33 33.60
N ILE A 345 19.24 50.23 32.97
CA ILE A 345 19.61 49.88 31.60
C ILE A 345 19.00 50.86 30.60
N LEU A 346 17.72 51.24 30.76
CA LEU A 346 17.06 52.26 29.94
C LEU A 346 17.69 53.67 30.10
N ASN A 347 18.54 53.88 31.12
CA ASN A 347 19.26 55.13 31.36
C ASN A 347 20.66 55.18 30.73
N GLU A 348 21.37 54.05 30.62
CA GLU A 348 22.66 53.94 29.90
C GLU A 348 22.47 53.56 28.41
N ARG A 349 21.21 53.40 27.93
CA ARG A 349 20.82 53.03 26.55
C ARG A 349 19.65 53.82 25.93
N ASP A 350 19.94 54.64 24.93
CA ASP A 350 18.96 55.53 24.29
C ASP A 350 18.01 54.89 23.26
N ASP A 351 18.34 53.71 22.72
CA ASP A 351 17.66 53.10 21.58
C ASP A 351 16.25 52.55 21.86
N LEU A 352 15.92 52.26 23.12
CA LEU A 352 14.73 51.47 23.49
C LEU A 352 13.47 52.31 23.73
N ARG A 353 13.63 53.59 24.07
CA ARG A 353 12.50 54.47 24.41
C ARG A 353 11.68 54.92 23.20
N ALA A 354 12.26 54.91 22.00
CA ALA A 354 11.58 55.36 20.78
C ALA A 354 10.55 54.33 20.23
N ALA A 355 10.51 53.10 20.74
CA ALA A 355 9.75 51.97 20.16
C ALA A 355 8.36 51.71 20.77
N GLY A 356 7.76 52.67 21.50
CA GLY A 356 6.37 52.58 21.96
C GLY A 356 6.12 51.87 23.30
N ALA A 357 7.16 51.64 24.11
CA ALA A 357 7.02 51.24 25.51
C ALA A 357 6.29 52.35 26.31
N GLY A 358 5.08 52.08 26.82
CA GLY A 358 4.14 53.08 27.38
C GLY A 358 3.21 52.56 28.51
N GLU A 359 2.12 53.28 28.85
CA GLU A 359 1.38 53.05 30.12
C GLU A 359 0.09 52.18 30.12
N ASN A 360 -0.55 51.82 28.99
CA ASN A 360 -1.79 51.01 28.92
C ASN A 360 -1.53 49.47 28.92
N PHE A 361 -2.57 48.60 28.90
CA PHE A 361 -2.40 47.12 28.96
C PHE A 361 -1.46 46.61 27.86
N ILE A 362 -1.74 46.94 26.60
CA ILE A 362 -0.88 46.58 25.45
C ILE A 362 0.53 47.23 25.53
N GLY A 363 0.68 48.49 25.98
CA GLY A 363 1.97 49.20 25.97
C GLY A 363 2.98 48.76 27.04
N ARG A 364 2.50 48.33 28.21
CA ARG A 364 3.35 47.71 29.24
C ARG A 364 3.66 46.26 28.92
N LEU A 365 2.75 45.59 28.21
CA LEU A 365 3.01 44.28 27.63
C LEU A 365 4.24 44.34 26.71
N ASN A 366 4.35 45.37 25.86
CA ASN A 366 5.50 45.54 24.94
C ASN A 366 6.86 45.81 25.62
N ALA A 367 6.92 46.58 26.71
CA ALA A 367 8.17 46.85 27.43
C ALA A 367 8.74 45.59 28.11
N LEU A 368 7.83 44.80 28.68
CA LEU A 368 8.16 43.47 29.19
C LEU A 368 8.56 42.56 28.04
N SER A 369 7.86 42.60 26.91
CA SER A 369 8.26 41.84 25.72
C SER A 369 9.69 42.15 25.29
N TRP A 370 10.16 43.40 25.27
CA TRP A 370 11.56 43.69 24.89
C TRP A 370 12.60 43.10 25.86
N TRP A 371 12.40 43.24 27.18
CA TRP A 371 13.34 42.66 28.15
C TRP A 371 13.37 41.14 28.02
N ILE A 372 12.18 40.55 27.82
CA ILE A 372 11.97 39.13 27.58
C ILE A 372 12.66 38.69 26.27
N GLU A 373 12.60 39.50 25.22
CA GLU A 373 13.08 39.13 23.88
C GLU A 373 14.59 39.35 23.70
N HIS A 374 15.16 40.38 24.31
CA HIS A 374 16.52 40.82 23.96
C HIS A 374 17.40 41.21 25.16
N GLY A 375 16.82 41.80 26.22
CA GLY A 375 17.58 42.35 27.33
C GLY A 375 18.34 41.30 28.16
N GLN A 376 17.70 40.17 28.44
CA GLN A 376 18.29 39.09 29.26
C GLN A 376 19.49 38.40 28.60
N GLN A 377 19.51 38.31 27.26
CA GLN A 377 20.60 37.64 26.54
C GLN A 377 21.90 38.43 26.58
N GLN A 378 21.79 39.77 26.56
CA GLN A 378 22.97 40.62 26.53
C GLN A 378 23.66 40.73 27.88
N TYR A 379 22.95 40.42 28.98
CA TYR A 379 23.45 40.57 30.35
C TYR A 379 22.98 39.42 31.26
N PRO A 380 23.43 38.17 31.02
CA PRO A 380 22.93 36.98 31.71
C PRO A 380 23.26 36.95 33.21
N ALA A 381 24.18 37.80 33.66
CA ALA A 381 24.51 37.98 35.07
C ALA A 381 23.46 38.78 35.87
N ILE A 382 22.51 39.47 35.21
CA ILE A 382 21.29 40.03 35.85
C ILE A 382 20.13 39.09 35.53
N ARG A 383 19.65 38.36 36.55
CA ARG A 383 18.51 37.45 36.42
C ARG A 383 17.27 38.09 37.00
N TRP A 384 16.44 38.65 36.12
CA TRP A 384 15.11 39.09 36.47
C TRP A 384 14.10 38.47 35.51
N GLU A 385 13.23 37.64 36.05
CA GLU A 385 12.16 36.99 35.32
C GLU A 385 10.91 37.86 35.36
N ALA A 386 10.29 38.03 34.19
CA ALA A 386 8.99 38.65 34.12
C ALA A 386 7.99 37.79 34.89
N THR A 387 7.33 38.38 35.88
CA THR A 387 6.28 37.69 36.65
C THR A 387 5.14 37.25 35.74
N PRO A 388 4.54 36.05 35.96
CA PRO A 388 3.47 35.53 35.15
C PRO A 388 2.33 36.52 35.01
N LEU A 389 1.75 36.52 33.80
CA LEU A 389 0.46 37.14 33.64
C LEU A 389 -0.55 36.40 34.54
N PRO A 390 -1.52 37.10 35.15
CA PRO A 390 -2.50 36.52 36.07
C PRO A 390 -3.24 35.29 35.48
N ALA A 391 -3.50 34.26 36.31
CA ALA A 391 -3.97 32.94 35.86
C ALA A 391 -5.45 32.90 35.43
N ASP A 392 -6.25 33.80 36.00
CA ASP A 392 -7.62 34.09 35.60
C ASP A 392 -7.75 34.43 34.10
N LEU A 393 -6.64 34.79 33.45
CA LEU A 393 -6.59 35.01 32.01
C LEU A 393 -6.73 33.72 31.16
N PHE A 394 -6.52 32.51 31.69
CA PHE A 394 -6.41 31.30 30.86
C PHE A 394 -7.52 30.25 31.09
N GLU A 395 -8.50 30.51 31.94
CA GLU A 395 -9.58 29.56 32.23
C GLU A 395 -10.46 29.32 30.99
N MET A 396 -10.74 28.04 30.69
CA MET A 396 -11.47 27.59 29.50
C MET A 396 -12.98 27.61 29.76
N GLU A 397 -13.70 28.38 28.97
CA GLU A 397 -15.12 28.61 29.17
C GLU A 397 -15.94 28.12 27.96
N PRO A 398 -17.10 27.47 28.20
CA PRO A 398 -18.06 27.17 27.15
C PRO A 398 -18.66 28.47 26.59
N GLY A 399 -19.17 28.39 25.36
CA GLY A 399 -20.04 29.45 24.86
C GLY A 399 -21.36 29.44 25.63
N GLU A 400 -22.05 30.58 25.67
CA GLU A 400 -23.34 30.67 26.38
C GLU A 400 -24.41 29.75 25.78
N ARG A 401 -24.33 29.46 24.48
CA ARG A 401 -25.30 28.63 23.73
C ARG A 401 -24.69 27.52 22.89
N CYS A 402 -23.35 27.40 22.87
CA CYS A 402 -22.61 26.41 22.09
C CYS A 402 -21.52 25.82 22.99
N GLU A 403 -21.69 24.55 23.37
CA GLU A 403 -20.85 23.90 24.38
C GLU A 403 -19.46 23.55 23.87
N LEU A 404 -19.26 23.47 22.55
CA LEU A 404 -17.99 23.13 21.91
C LEU A 404 -17.70 24.07 20.73
N PRO A 405 -16.43 24.42 20.45
CA PRO A 405 -15.24 24.22 21.29
C PRO A 405 -15.15 25.27 22.43
N LEU A 406 -14.45 24.92 23.52
CA LEU A 406 -14.18 25.81 24.68
C LEU A 406 -13.11 26.89 24.35
N LEU A 407 -13.15 28.09 24.96
CA LEU A 407 -12.20 29.21 24.74
C LEU A 407 -11.64 29.83 26.05
N PRO A 408 -10.41 30.37 26.09
CA PRO A 408 -9.80 31.01 27.27
C PRO A 408 -10.18 32.49 27.48
N CYS A 409 -10.15 32.98 28.73
CA CYS A 409 -10.51 34.35 29.12
C CYS A 409 -9.70 35.48 28.45
N PHE A 410 -8.40 35.33 28.20
CA PHE A 410 -7.57 36.38 27.59
C PHE A 410 -8.00 36.68 26.15
N LEU A 411 -8.51 35.68 25.42
CA LEU A 411 -9.07 35.90 24.09
C LEU A 411 -10.30 36.81 24.16
N ARG A 412 -11.09 36.71 25.24
CA ARG A 412 -12.19 37.64 25.49
C ARG A 412 -11.69 39.06 25.72
N LEU A 413 -10.65 39.28 26.53
CA LEU A 413 -10.10 40.62 26.79
C LEU A 413 -9.48 41.27 25.55
N ILE A 414 -8.80 40.48 24.72
CA ILE A 414 -8.28 40.95 23.43
C ILE A 414 -9.44 41.30 22.50
N TRP A 415 -10.48 40.46 22.44
CA TRP A 415 -11.70 40.72 21.68
C TRP A 415 -12.41 41.99 22.17
N ASP A 416 -12.40 42.30 23.47
CA ASP A 416 -12.99 43.51 24.06
C ASP A 416 -12.26 44.83 23.68
N GLU A 417 -10.92 44.84 23.60
CA GLU A 417 -10.13 46.04 23.21
C GLU A 417 -9.91 46.16 21.69
N ARG A 418 -10.40 45.21 20.88
CA ARG A 418 -10.22 45.12 19.41
C ARG A 418 -11.56 45.10 18.64
N PRO A 419 -12.08 46.26 18.22
CA PRO A 419 -13.35 46.36 17.47
C PRO A 419 -13.38 45.56 16.17
N ASP A 420 -12.23 45.32 15.53
CA ASP A 420 -12.11 44.57 14.29
C ASP A 420 -12.41 43.07 14.47
N LEU A 421 -12.05 42.48 15.62
CA LEU A 421 -12.30 41.07 15.93
C LEU A 421 -13.76 40.82 16.35
N GLN A 422 -14.40 41.81 16.99
CA GLN A 422 -15.81 41.75 17.36
C GLN A 422 -16.75 41.63 16.17
N ALA A 423 -16.42 42.31 15.07
CA ALA A 423 -17.22 42.27 13.86
C ALA A 423 -17.08 40.94 13.08
N ALA A 424 -15.99 40.18 13.30
CA ALA A 424 -15.62 39.04 12.46
C ALA A 424 -16.05 37.67 13.00
N TYR A 425 -16.18 37.51 14.33
CA TYR A 425 -16.40 36.19 14.95
C TYR A 425 -17.52 36.21 16.00
N ASP A 426 -18.62 35.49 15.72
CA ASP A 426 -19.69 35.24 16.69
C ASP A 426 -19.29 34.10 17.64
N MET A 427 -19.36 34.34 18.95
CA MET A 427 -18.96 33.38 19.98
C MET A 427 -20.02 32.35 20.33
N ASN A 428 -21.20 32.35 19.68
CA ASN A 428 -22.30 31.43 19.97
C ASN A 428 -22.55 30.34 18.92
N CYS A 429 -21.73 30.23 17.87
CA CYS A 429 -21.86 29.19 16.84
C CYS A 429 -20.58 28.33 16.74
N PHE A 430 -20.72 27.02 16.56
CA PHE A 430 -19.62 26.05 16.49
C PHE A 430 -18.62 26.43 15.39
N GLY A 431 -19.13 26.76 14.19
CA GLY A 431 -18.30 27.11 13.03
C GLY A 431 -17.45 28.37 13.23
N THR A 432 -18.01 29.44 13.83
CA THR A 432 -17.31 30.72 14.02
C THR A 432 -16.36 30.71 15.22
N ARG A 433 -16.68 29.96 16.28
CA ARG A 433 -15.75 29.68 17.39
C ARG A 433 -14.53 28.90 16.91
N LEU A 434 -14.73 27.90 16.04
CA LEU A 434 -13.64 27.17 15.39
C LEU A 434 -12.79 28.11 14.51
N GLY A 435 -13.44 29.04 13.80
CA GLY A 435 -12.76 30.09 13.03
C GLY A 435 -11.94 31.08 13.88
N TYR A 436 -12.40 31.44 15.08
CA TYR A 436 -11.69 32.37 15.96
C TYR A 436 -10.45 31.72 16.62
N LEU A 437 -10.55 30.44 16.98
CA LEU A 437 -9.38 29.65 17.40
C LEU A 437 -8.31 29.61 16.31
N ARG A 438 -8.75 29.47 15.05
CA ARG A 438 -7.87 29.52 13.90
C ARG A 438 -7.22 30.89 13.73
N TRP A 439 -7.95 31.99 13.92
CA TRP A 439 -7.35 33.34 13.88
C TRP A 439 -6.27 33.53 14.95
N TRP A 440 -6.52 33.08 16.19
CA TRP A 440 -5.51 33.15 17.25
C TRP A 440 -4.25 32.36 16.86
N ASP A 441 -4.46 31.16 16.31
CA ASP A 441 -3.35 30.32 15.86
C ASP A 441 -2.59 30.93 14.68
N GLU A 442 -3.27 31.60 13.76
CA GLU A 442 -2.62 32.17 12.58
C GLU A 442 -1.98 33.54 12.83
N HIS A 443 -2.55 34.36 13.73
CA HIS A 443 -2.16 35.77 13.88
C HIS A 443 -2.00 36.20 15.35
N GLY A 444 -2.99 35.92 16.20
CA GLY A 444 -3.04 36.49 17.56
C GLY A 444 -1.85 36.12 18.46
N LYS A 445 -1.34 34.89 18.35
CA LYS A 445 -0.16 34.43 19.11
C LYS A 445 1.15 35.14 18.73
N HIS A 446 1.22 35.68 17.51
CA HIS A 446 2.40 36.40 17.01
C HIS A 446 2.38 37.88 17.40
N ASP A 447 1.18 38.48 17.41
CA ASP A 447 1.02 39.90 17.77
C ASP A 447 1.24 40.15 19.28
N TYR A 448 1.08 39.13 20.13
CA TYR A 448 1.17 39.25 21.59
C TYR A 448 2.01 38.13 22.23
N PRO A 449 3.34 38.10 22.01
CA PRO A 449 4.21 36.97 22.40
C PRO A 449 4.33 36.77 23.92
N ALA A 450 3.96 37.77 24.71
CA ALA A 450 3.86 37.66 26.16
C ALA A 450 2.73 36.72 26.64
N ILE A 451 1.73 36.43 25.78
CA ILE A 451 0.65 35.47 26.05
C ILE A 451 0.99 34.13 25.36
N LYS A 452 1.30 33.10 26.14
CA LYS A 452 1.68 31.77 25.64
C LYS A 452 0.52 30.78 25.74
N TRP A 453 -0.29 30.67 24.68
CA TRP A 453 -1.39 29.72 24.58
C TRP A 453 -1.59 29.23 23.14
N VAL A 454 -1.83 27.92 22.95
CA VAL A 454 -2.01 27.30 21.62
C VAL A 454 -3.25 26.39 21.66
N PRO A 455 -4.12 26.39 20.63
CA PRO A 455 -5.25 25.48 20.59
C PRO A 455 -4.77 24.03 20.45
N ALA A 456 -5.21 23.12 21.33
CA ALA A 456 -5.05 21.69 21.11
C ALA A 456 -5.96 21.29 19.93
N GLY A 457 -5.43 20.52 18.97
CA GLY A 457 -6.17 20.10 17.77
C GLY A 457 -7.54 19.46 18.07
N VAL A 458 -8.39 19.39 17.04
CA VAL A 458 -9.82 19.01 17.13
C VAL A 458 -10.00 17.75 18.02
N PRO A 459 -10.62 17.85 19.20
CA PRO A 459 -10.48 16.85 20.26
C PRO A 459 -11.24 15.55 20.00
N GLY A 460 -10.69 14.42 20.47
CA GLY A 460 -11.20 13.05 20.32
C GLY A 460 -12.70 12.80 20.58
N PRO A 461 -13.38 13.50 21.52
CA PRO A 461 -14.83 13.36 21.72
C PRO A 461 -15.68 13.71 20.49
N LEU A 462 -15.14 14.45 19.51
CA LEU A 462 -15.85 14.77 18.28
C LEU A 462 -16.04 13.56 17.36
N PHE A 463 -15.19 12.54 17.43
CA PHE A 463 -15.23 11.37 16.55
C PHE A 463 -15.88 10.13 17.18
N GLU A 464 -16.37 10.23 18.41
CA GLU A 464 -17.13 9.16 19.06
C GLU A 464 -18.41 8.85 18.27
N MET A 465 -18.67 7.57 18.05
CA MET A 465 -19.81 7.10 17.25
C MET A 465 -21.05 6.94 18.12
N ASP A 466 -22.14 7.62 17.75
CA ASP A 466 -23.48 7.37 18.26
C ASP A 466 -24.17 6.28 17.43
N TRP A 467 -24.25 5.08 18.01
CA TRP A 467 -24.94 3.91 17.44
C TRP A 467 -26.46 4.01 17.56
N GLY A 468 -26.97 4.94 18.38
CA GLY A 468 -28.38 5.03 18.71
C GLY A 468 -28.92 3.76 19.41
N THR A 469 -30.24 3.57 19.38
CA THR A 469 -30.93 2.57 20.20
C THR A 469 -31.62 1.46 19.41
N HIS A 470 -31.73 1.60 18.09
CA HIS A 470 -32.38 0.61 17.21
C HIS A 470 -31.33 -0.23 16.48
N PRO A 471 -31.50 -1.57 16.39
CA PRO A 471 -30.50 -2.46 15.78
C PRO A 471 -30.27 -2.22 14.28
N ASP A 472 -31.22 -1.58 13.61
CA ASP A 472 -31.12 -1.23 12.18
C ASP A 472 -30.54 0.17 11.93
N TRP A 473 -30.18 0.95 12.95
CA TRP A 473 -29.65 2.30 12.76
C TRP A 473 -28.14 2.33 12.45
N LEU A 474 -27.74 3.32 11.66
CA LEU A 474 -26.34 3.54 11.29
C LEU A 474 -25.62 4.40 12.35
N PRO A 475 -24.34 4.11 12.67
CA PRO A 475 -23.58 4.94 13.59
C PRO A 475 -23.25 6.32 12.98
N VAL A 476 -23.37 7.38 13.78
CA VAL A 476 -23.05 8.76 13.38
C VAL A 476 -22.05 9.39 14.36
N PRO A 477 -20.93 9.98 13.90
CA PRO A 477 -19.96 10.64 14.79
C PRO A 477 -20.51 11.94 15.41
N ARG A 478 -20.10 12.27 16.64
CA ARG A 478 -20.60 13.44 17.42
C ARG A 478 -20.39 14.79 16.73
N PHE A 479 -19.36 14.97 15.91
CA PHE A 479 -19.17 16.21 15.16
C PHE A 479 -20.26 16.41 14.11
N LEU A 480 -20.77 15.34 13.48
CA LEU A 480 -21.91 15.43 12.57
C LEU A 480 -23.19 15.77 13.33
N GLN A 481 -23.34 15.30 14.57
CA GLN A 481 -24.45 15.69 15.43
C GLN A 481 -24.41 17.19 15.78
N ALA A 482 -23.24 17.74 16.12
CA ALA A 482 -23.09 19.18 16.39
C ALA A 482 -23.37 20.04 15.15
N ILE A 483 -22.93 19.61 13.97
CA ILE A 483 -23.28 20.26 12.70
C ILE A 483 -24.78 20.19 12.46
N LEU A 484 -25.40 19.04 12.73
CA LEU A 484 -26.83 18.86 12.61
C LEU A 484 -27.59 19.80 13.56
N ASP A 485 -27.19 19.91 14.82
CA ASP A 485 -27.85 20.74 15.84
C ASP A 485 -27.89 22.25 15.48
N GLU A 486 -26.93 22.72 14.67
CA GLU A 486 -26.84 24.11 14.21
C GLU A 486 -27.38 24.36 12.80
N ARG A 487 -27.78 23.31 12.08
CA ARG A 487 -28.23 23.37 10.68
C ARG A 487 -29.69 22.93 10.57
N PRO A 488 -30.66 23.83 10.78
CA PRO A 488 -32.08 23.52 10.62
C PRO A 488 -32.42 22.92 9.25
N ASP A 489 -31.68 23.31 8.21
CA ASP A 489 -31.78 22.74 6.87
C ASP A 489 -31.39 21.26 6.81
N LEU A 490 -30.34 20.84 7.52
CA LEU A 490 -29.94 19.44 7.62
C LEU A 490 -30.82 18.64 8.58
N GLN A 491 -31.28 19.24 9.69
CA GLN A 491 -32.21 18.60 10.65
C GLN A 491 -33.48 18.14 9.97
N ALA A 492 -34.03 18.97 9.08
CA ALA A 492 -35.22 18.64 8.32
C ALA A 492 -35.00 17.48 7.32
N LEU A 493 -33.78 17.30 6.82
CA LEU A 493 -33.43 16.32 5.79
C LEU A 493 -32.86 14.99 6.35
N CYS A 494 -32.32 15.03 7.56
CA CYS A 494 -31.57 13.93 8.18
C CYS A 494 -32.10 13.59 9.60
N PRO A 495 -33.34 13.09 9.74
CA PRO A 495 -33.90 12.71 11.04
C PRO A 495 -33.14 11.54 11.71
N GLN A 496 -32.51 11.79 12.85
CA GLN A 496 -31.62 10.83 13.53
C GLN A 496 -32.31 9.65 14.20
N ASN A 497 -33.65 9.60 14.18
CA ASN A 497 -34.47 8.51 14.71
C ASN A 497 -34.92 7.52 13.61
N SER A 498 -34.21 7.50 12.49
CA SER A 498 -34.53 6.68 11.32
C SER A 498 -33.25 6.20 10.64
N PHE A 499 -33.29 5.02 10.01
CA PHE A 499 -32.21 4.51 9.18
C PHE A 499 -31.87 5.48 8.04
N ILE A 500 -32.90 5.98 7.34
CA ILE A 500 -32.74 6.89 6.20
C ILE A 500 -32.14 8.22 6.64
N GLY A 501 -32.60 8.81 7.73
CA GLY A 501 -32.07 10.11 8.15
C GLY A 501 -30.62 10.04 8.60
N ARG A 502 -30.19 8.91 9.17
CA ARG A 502 -28.78 8.64 9.46
C ARG A 502 -27.98 8.36 8.18
N LEU A 503 -28.53 7.60 7.23
CA LEU A 503 -27.91 7.33 5.93
C LEU A 503 -27.76 8.60 5.07
N ASN A 504 -28.74 9.50 5.13
CA ASN A 504 -28.71 10.80 4.47
C ASN A 504 -27.63 11.70 5.07
N LEU A 505 -27.46 11.68 6.39
CA LEU A 505 -26.40 12.45 7.05
C LEU A 505 -25.00 11.98 6.64
N LEU A 506 -24.81 10.65 6.54
CA LEU A 506 -23.57 10.06 6.05
C LEU A 506 -23.34 10.36 4.56
N SER A 507 -24.38 10.25 3.74
CA SER A 507 -24.30 10.57 2.30
C SER A 507 -24.01 12.05 2.07
N TRP A 508 -24.63 12.94 2.86
CA TRP A 508 -24.35 14.37 2.85
C TRP A 508 -22.91 14.67 3.26
N TRP A 509 -22.36 13.95 4.25
CA TRP A 509 -20.96 14.13 4.63
C TRP A 509 -20.02 13.79 3.48
N VAL A 510 -20.24 12.67 2.80
CA VAL A 510 -19.44 12.21 1.65
C VAL A 510 -19.53 13.19 0.49
N GLU A 511 -20.70 13.76 0.22
CA GLU A 511 -20.92 14.62 -0.94
C GLU A 511 -20.57 16.10 -0.68
N HIS A 512 -20.83 16.59 0.52
CA HIS A 512 -20.85 18.03 0.81
C HIS A 512 -20.16 18.43 2.12
N GLY A 513 -20.15 17.55 3.12
CA GLY A 513 -19.58 17.85 4.43
C GLY A 513 -18.04 17.97 4.41
N GLN A 514 -17.36 17.04 3.73
CA GLN A 514 -15.89 17.05 3.66
C GLN A 514 -15.31 18.35 3.06
N PRO A 515 -15.85 18.90 1.94
CA PRO A 515 -15.39 20.19 1.43
C PRO A 515 -15.76 21.40 2.31
N GLN A 516 -16.89 21.36 3.01
CA GLN A 516 -17.37 22.48 3.83
C GLN A 516 -16.65 22.60 5.16
N TYR A 517 -16.12 21.49 5.70
CA TYR A 517 -15.43 21.43 6.99
C TYR A 517 -14.04 20.79 6.84
N PRO A 518 -13.10 21.43 6.11
CA PRO A 518 -11.82 20.83 5.74
C PRO A 518 -10.88 20.55 6.93
N THR A 519 -11.18 21.12 8.10
CA THR A 519 -10.45 20.89 9.35
C THR A 519 -10.84 19.58 10.03
N ILE A 520 -11.86 18.87 9.54
CA ILE A 520 -12.33 17.58 10.06
C ILE A 520 -11.96 16.47 9.06
N HIS A 521 -10.99 15.62 9.41
CA HIS A 521 -10.53 14.53 8.56
C HIS A 521 -11.18 13.20 8.96
N TRP A 522 -12.27 12.82 8.26
CA TRP A 522 -12.99 11.58 8.53
C TRP A 522 -13.53 10.92 7.24
N VAL A 523 -13.26 9.62 7.06
CA VAL A 523 -13.70 8.78 5.93
C VAL A 523 -14.80 7.83 6.43
N THR A 524 -15.88 7.69 5.68
CA THR A 524 -16.98 6.80 6.04
C THR A 524 -16.53 5.34 6.07
N ALA A 525 -16.75 4.65 7.20
CA ALA A 525 -16.48 3.23 7.35
C ALA A 525 -17.37 2.36 6.44
N ALA A 526 -16.93 1.13 6.13
CA ALA A 526 -17.73 0.18 5.37
C ALA A 526 -19.08 -0.09 6.08
N LEU A 527 -20.18 -0.01 5.32
CA LEU A 527 -21.51 -0.29 5.86
C LEU A 527 -21.60 -1.76 6.34
N PRO A 528 -22.41 -2.06 7.39
CA PRO A 528 -22.56 -3.42 7.89
C PRO A 528 -22.96 -4.41 6.80
N ALA A 529 -22.25 -5.54 6.68
CA ALA A 529 -22.48 -6.55 5.65
C ALA A 529 -23.93 -7.09 5.65
N ALA A 530 -24.55 -7.18 6.83
CA ALA A 530 -25.93 -7.62 7.03
C ALA A 530 -26.98 -6.76 6.28
N LEU A 531 -26.63 -5.54 5.87
CA LEU A 531 -27.50 -4.68 5.05
C LEU A 531 -27.61 -5.18 3.60
N PHE A 532 -26.65 -5.96 3.11
CA PHE A 532 -26.61 -6.47 1.75
C PHE A 532 -27.17 -7.89 1.61
N ASP A 533 -27.53 -8.53 2.73
CA ASP A 533 -28.23 -9.82 2.72
C ASP A 533 -29.60 -9.68 2.05
N THR A 534 -29.96 -10.66 1.20
CA THR A 534 -31.19 -10.61 0.41
C THR A 534 -32.38 -11.27 1.11
N GLU A 535 -33.51 -10.57 1.19
CA GLU A 535 -34.75 -11.00 1.81
C GLU A 535 -35.78 -11.47 0.76
N PRO A 536 -36.38 -12.66 0.93
CA PRO A 536 -37.43 -13.15 0.03
C PRO A 536 -38.72 -12.33 0.20
N GLY A 537 -39.55 -12.30 -0.85
CA GLY A 537 -40.88 -11.68 -0.77
C GLY A 537 -41.93 -12.61 -0.16
N LYS A 538 -43.16 -12.12 0.00
CA LYS A 538 -44.29 -12.92 0.49
C LYS A 538 -44.45 -14.20 -0.35
N ASP A 539 -44.58 -15.33 0.33
CA ASP A 539 -44.69 -16.69 -0.23
C ASP A 539 -43.46 -17.22 -0.99
N GLY A 540 -42.32 -16.52 -0.98
CA GLY A 540 -41.04 -16.99 -1.55
C GLY A 540 -40.97 -17.04 -3.08
N LYS A 541 -41.96 -16.46 -3.77
CA LYS A 541 -42.11 -16.50 -5.24
C LYS A 541 -41.72 -15.20 -5.96
N LEU A 542 -41.24 -14.21 -5.22
CA LEU A 542 -40.87 -12.88 -5.71
C LEU A 542 -39.33 -12.68 -5.66
N PRO A 543 -38.74 -11.91 -6.60
CA PRO A 543 -37.29 -11.68 -6.68
C PRO A 543 -36.75 -11.01 -5.41
N ARG A 544 -35.60 -11.46 -4.89
CA ARG A 544 -35.13 -11.06 -3.54
C ARG A 544 -34.63 -9.60 -3.50
N LEU A 545 -34.77 -8.95 -2.34
CA LEU A 545 -34.27 -7.58 -2.12
C LEU A 545 -33.20 -7.54 -1.03
N PRO A 546 -32.08 -6.84 -1.23
CA PRO A 546 -31.17 -6.50 -0.14
C PRO A 546 -31.91 -5.81 1.01
N ARG A 547 -31.54 -6.13 2.24
CA ARG A 547 -32.15 -5.58 3.45
C ARG A 547 -32.11 -4.05 3.52
N PHE A 548 -31.07 -3.41 2.99
CA PHE A 548 -31.02 -1.93 2.94
C PHE A 548 -32.15 -1.33 2.08
N LEU A 549 -32.56 -1.99 0.99
CA LEU A 549 -33.69 -1.56 0.19
C LEU A 549 -35.01 -1.78 0.95
N THR A 550 -35.14 -2.88 1.69
CA THR A 550 -36.30 -3.10 2.57
C THR A 550 -36.40 -1.99 3.63
N LEU A 551 -35.28 -1.61 4.25
CA LEU A 551 -35.25 -0.53 5.25
C LEU A 551 -35.58 0.85 4.63
N ILE A 552 -35.06 1.15 3.44
CA ILE A 552 -35.40 2.40 2.72
C ILE A 552 -36.89 2.42 2.37
N HIS A 553 -37.44 1.29 1.92
CA HIS A 553 -38.87 1.18 1.63
C HIS A 553 -39.73 1.37 2.87
N ASN A 554 -39.39 0.70 3.98
CA ASN A 554 -40.14 0.75 5.24
C ASN A 554 -40.18 2.14 5.90
N GLU A 555 -39.24 3.02 5.58
CA GLU A 555 -39.18 4.38 6.13
C GLU A 555 -39.63 5.49 5.17
N GLN A 556 -39.97 5.16 3.91
CA GLN A 556 -40.43 6.15 2.91
C GLN A 556 -41.88 5.91 2.48
N PRO A 557 -42.84 6.67 3.04
CA PRO A 557 -44.25 6.55 2.64
C PRO A 557 -44.48 6.75 1.15
N GLY A 558 -43.66 7.60 0.50
CA GLY A 558 -43.72 7.79 -0.96
C GLY A 558 -43.32 6.55 -1.74
N LEU A 559 -42.29 5.82 -1.29
CA LEU A 559 -41.87 4.56 -1.91
C LEU A 559 -42.83 3.42 -1.55
N GLN A 560 -43.43 3.42 -0.36
CA GLN A 560 -44.50 2.48 0.02
C GLN A 560 -45.75 2.66 -0.82
N ALA A 561 -46.16 3.90 -1.07
CA ALA A 561 -47.31 4.21 -1.89
C ALA A 561 -47.04 3.97 -3.38
N ALA A 562 -45.80 4.15 -3.83
CA ALA A 562 -45.40 3.95 -5.22
C ALA A 562 -45.10 2.49 -5.57
N PHE A 563 -44.58 1.71 -4.63
CA PHE A 563 -44.12 0.34 -4.85
C PHE A 563 -44.70 -0.60 -3.80
N ASP A 564 -45.71 -1.37 -4.18
CA ASP A 564 -46.17 -2.50 -3.37
C ASP A 564 -45.20 -3.68 -3.51
N LEU A 565 -44.35 -3.92 -2.51
CA LEU A 565 -43.33 -4.99 -2.59
C LEU A 565 -43.92 -6.41 -2.53
N ASP A 566 -45.21 -6.56 -2.25
CA ASP A 566 -45.95 -7.83 -2.39
C ASP A 566 -46.36 -8.11 -3.86
N ASN A 567 -46.17 -7.14 -4.76
CA ASN A 567 -46.45 -7.22 -6.19
C ASN A 567 -45.15 -7.32 -6.99
N PHE A 568 -45.13 -8.21 -7.99
CA PHE A 568 -43.92 -8.50 -8.76
C PHE A 568 -43.48 -7.30 -9.59
N SER A 569 -44.41 -6.70 -10.33
CA SER A 569 -44.15 -5.54 -11.20
C SER A 569 -43.67 -4.32 -10.40
N ALA A 570 -44.24 -4.10 -9.22
CA ALA A 570 -43.82 -3.03 -8.33
C ALA A 570 -42.45 -3.29 -7.68
N ARG A 571 -42.10 -4.54 -7.36
CA ARG A 571 -40.77 -4.90 -6.85
C ARG A 571 -39.66 -4.70 -7.90
N VAL A 572 -39.92 -5.08 -9.15
CA VAL A 572 -39.01 -4.82 -10.28
C VAL A 572 -38.87 -3.32 -10.54
N SER A 573 -39.98 -2.57 -10.49
CA SER A 573 -39.96 -1.11 -10.64
C SER A 573 -39.21 -0.42 -9.49
N TYR A 574 -39.23 -0.98 -8.28
CA TYR A 574 -38.48 -0.47 -7.14
C TYR A 574 -36.96 -0.67 -7.32
N LEU A 575 -36.54 -1.82 -7.83
CA LEU A 575 -35.15 -2.06 -8.21
C LEU A 575 -34.70 -1.16 -9.36
N GLN A 576 -35.58 -0.88 -10.32
CA GLN A 576 -35.29 0.06 -11.42
C GLN A 576 -35.14 1.49 -10.88
N TRP A 577 -36.02 1.91 -9.96
CA TRP A 577 -35.90 3.19 -9.28
C TRP A 577 -34.56 3.32 -8.53
N TRP A 578 -34.08 2.23 -7.92
CA TRP A 578 -32.76 2.21 -7.29
C TRP A 578 -31.63 2.48 -8.29
N GLU A 579 -31.65 1.82 -9.46
CA GLU A 579 -30.66 2.02 -10.53
C GLU A 579 -30.72 3.43 -11.12
N ASP A 580 -31.91 3.97 -11.34
CA ASP A 580 -32.07 5.26 -12.01
C ASP A 580 -31.82 6.44 -11.06
N THR A 581 -32.26 6.32 -9.80
CA THR A 581 -32.38 7.46 -8.89
C THR A 581 -31.87 7.17 -7.49
N GLY A 582 -32.10 5.96 -6.95
CA GLY A 582 -31.77 5.60 -5.57
C GLY A 582 -30.26 5.72 -5.27
N GLN A 583 -29.39 5.25 -6.15
CA GLN A 583 -27.93 5.37 -5.95
C GLN A 583 -27.41 6.81 -5.92
N ASN A 584 -28.14 7.74 -6.56
CA ASN A 584 -27.84 9.16 -6.52
C ASN A 584 -28.40 9.83 -5.26
N ALA A 585 -29.51 9.32 -4.71
CA ALA A 585 -30.08 9.83 -3.47
C ALA A 585 -29.34 9.33 -2.21
N TYR A 586 -28.67 8.18 -2.29
CA TYR A 586 -28.02 7.50 -1.16
C TYR A 586 -26.57 7.13 -1.47
N HIS A 587 -25.70 8.14 -1.64
CA HIS A 587 -24.32 7.98 -2.10
C HIS A 587 -23.42 7.08 -1.23
N ALA A 588 -23.77 6.87 0.03
CA ALA A 588 -23.05 5.98 0.93
C ALA A 588 -23.22 4.47 0.59
N VAL A 589 -24.18 4.08 -0.26
CA VAL A 589 -24.43 2.68 -0.65
C VAL A 589 -24.03 2.43 -2.11
N LYS A 590 -23.31 1.33 -2.39
CA LYS A 590 -22.93 0.89 -3.75
C LYS A 590 -23.42 -0.54 -3.99
N TRP A 591 -24.50 -0.69 -4.76
CA TRP A 591 -25.12 -2.00 -5.07
C TRP A 591 -25.96 -1.91 -6.36
N SER A 592 -26.07 -3.00 -7.13
CA SER A 592 -26.79 -3.05 -8.41
C SER A 592 -27.63 -4.33 -8.62
N ALA A 593 -28.77 -4.19 -9.29
CA ALA A 593 -29.76 -5.22 -9.62
C ALA A 593 -29.54 -5.92 -10.97
N ARG A 594 -28.34 -5.80 -11.58
CA ARG A 594 -28.04 -6.32 -12.94
C ARG A 594 -28.24 -7.84 -13.12
N SER A 595 -28.21 -8.62 -12.05
CA SER A 595 -28.43 -10.08 -12.07
C SER A 595 -29.90 -10.50 -12.01
N LEU A 596 -30.84 -9.55 -11.90
CA LEU A 596 -32.26 -9.84 -11.73
C LEU A 596 -32.86 -10.64 -12.90
N ALA A 597 -32.48 -10.34 -14.14
CA ALA A 597 -32.98 -11.06 -15.31
C ALA A 597 -32.55 -12.54 -15.31
N ASP A 598 -31.32 -12.81 -14.86
CA ASP A 598 -30.78 -14.17 -14.75
C ASP A 598 -31.43 -14.94 -13.59
N GLU A 599 -31.67 -14.28 -12.45
CA GLU A 599 -32.43 -14.83 -11.32
C GLU A 599 -33.84 -15.24 -11.76
N LEU A 600 -34.53 -14.39 -12.54
CA LEU A 600 -35.90 -14.65 -12.98
C LEU A 600 -36.03 -15.71 -14.08
N ALA A 601 -35.02 -15.88 -14.93
CA ALA A 601 -35.01 -16.92 -15.95
C ALA A 601 -34.91 -18.33 -15.34
N THR A 602 -34.20 -18.45 -14.22
CA THR A 602 -33.91 -19.73 -13.54
C THR A 602 -34.94 -20.12 -12.48
N LEU A 603 -35.83 -19.20 -12.07
CA LEU A 603 -36.92 -19.47 -11.10
C LEU A 603 -37.88 -20.60 -11.51
N ASP A 604 -37.90 -20.94 -12.80
CA ASP A 604 -38.83 -21.91 -13.37
C ASP A 604 -38.27 -23.33 -13.45
N ASP A 605 -36.94 -23.48 -13.34
CA ASP A 605 -36.22 -24.75 -13.47
C ASP A 605 -36.48 -25.71 -12.30
N ASP A 606 -36.89 -25.17 -11.14
CA ASP A 606 -37.20 -25.92 -9.92
C ASP A 606 -38.70 -26.33 -9.81
N ARG A 607 -39.54 -26.03 -10.81
CA ARG A 607 -40.99 -26.30 -10.74
C ARG A 607 -41.34 -27.71 -11.24
N PRO A 608 -42.17 -28.50 -10.51
CA PRO A 608 -42.60 -29.82 -10.99
C PRO A 608 -43.47 -29.70 -12.26
N ASP A 609 -43.26 -30.65 -13.19
CA ASP A 609 -43.90 -30.71 -14.51
C ASP A 609 -45.41 -30.35 -14.47
N HIS A 610 -45.79 -29.35 -15.27
CA HIS A 610 -47.16 -28.93 -15.64
C HIS A 610 -47.96 -27.97 -14.73
N ALA A 611 -47.34 -27.17 -13.86
CA ALA A 611 -48.11 -26.24 -13.00
C ALA A 611 -48.61 -24.95 -13.70
N SER A 612 -47.91 -24.41 -14.72
CA SER A 612 -48.37 -23.27 -15.53
C SER A 612 -47.73 -23.32 -16.93
N PRO A 613 -48.46 -23.04 -18.03
CA PRO A 613 -47.90 -23.06 -19.38
C PRO A 613 -46.99 -21.84 -19.68
N LEU A 614 -46.94 -20.83 -18.82
CA LEU A 614 -46.11 -19.61 -18.98
C LEU A 614 -45.03 -19.52 -17.90
N PRO A 615 -43.90 -18.80 -18.17
CA PRO A 615 -42.89 -18.52 -17.17
C PRO A 615 -43.44 -17.78 -15.95
N LEU A 616 -42.85 -17.97 -14.76
CA LEU A 616 -43.40 -17.46 -13.50
C LEU A 616 -43.40 -15.94 -13.51
N PHE A 617 -42.29 -15.34 -13.93
CA PHE A 617 -42.17 -13.89 -14.03
C PHE A 617 -43.26 -13.31 -14.95
N LEU A 618 -43.53 -13.94 -16.10
CA LEU A 618 -44.55 -13.47 -17.05
C LEU A 618 -45.97 -13.71 -16.52
N THR A 619 -46.18 -14.81 -15.80
CA THR A 619 -47.44 -15.11 -15.11
C THR A 619 -47.71 -14.07 -14.01
N LEU A 620 -46.68 -13.68 -13.25
CA LEU A 620 -46.77 -12.65 -12.22
C LEU A 620 -47.05 -11.27 -12.84
N ILE A 621 -46.37 -10.89 -13.92
CA ILE A 621 -46.66 -9.67 -14.67
C ILE A 621 -48.11 -9.64 -15.17
N ALA A 622 -48.58 -10.75 -15.75
CA ALA A 622 -49.95 -10.83 -16.24
C ALA A 622 -50.98 -10.68 -15.10
N ASN A 623 -50.77 -11.36 -13.97
CA ASN A 623 -51.62 -11.25 -12.78
C ASN A 623 -51.63 -9.83 -12.18
N ASP A 624 -50.51 -9.10 -12.28
CA ASP A 624 -50.40 -7.72 -11.80
C ASP A 624 -51.04 -6.70 -12.75
N ARG A 625 -51.35 -7.08 -14.01
CA ARG A 625 -51.77 -6.19 -15.09
C ARG A 625 -53.15 -6.57 -15.66
N PRO A 626 -54.24 -5.96 -15.16
CA PRO A 626 -55.60 -6.24 -15.63
C PRO A 626 -55.81 -5.98 -17.14
N ASP A 627 -55.06 -5.06 -17.73
CA ASP A 627 -55.08 -4.78 -19.16
C ASP A 627 -54.55 -5.96 -19.99
N LEU A 628 -53.54 -6.68 -19.51
CA LEU A 628 -53.03 -7.89 -20.17
C LEU A 628 -54.04 -9.04 -20.08
N HIS A 629 -54.79 -9.17 -18.99
CA HIS A 629 -55.90 -10.14 -18.88
C HIS A 629 -57.09 -9.82 -19.78
N VAL A 630 -57.38 -8.53 -20.01
CA VAL A 630 -58.44 -8.11 -20.93
C VAL A 630 -58.00 -8.27 -22.39
N ALA A 631 -56.72 -8.01 -22.68
CA ALA A 631 -56.16 -8.14 -24.01
C ALA A 631 -55.90 -9.60 -24.43
N PHE A 632 -55.54 -10.46 -23.48
CA PHE A 632 -55.10 -11.83 -23.74
C PHE A 632 -55.84 -12.85 -22.85
N ASP A 633 -56.62 -13.75 -23.46
CA ASP A 633 -57.29 -14.84 -22.74
C ASP A 633 -56.32 -15.98 -22.41
N LEU A 634 -55.71 -15.91 -21.22
CA LEU A 634 -54.71 -16.85 -20.74
C LEU A 634 -55.23 -18.27 -20.52
N ALA A 635 -56.55 -18.51 -20.56
CA ALA A 635 -57.12 -19.85 -20.54
C ALA A 635 -56.94 -20.56 -21.89
N THR A 636 -56.79 -19.80 -22.98
CA THR A 636 -56.59 -20.32 -24.34
C THR A 636 -55.11 -20.36 -24.75
N ASP A 637 -54.74 -21.27 -25.66
CA ASP A 637 -53.38 -21.30 -26.23
C ASP A 637 -53.07 -20.02 -27.02
N THR A 638 -54.06 -19.50 -27.74
CA THR A 638 -53.92 -18.26 -28.53
C THR A 638 -53.59 -17.06 -27.64
N GLY A 639 -54.30 -16.86 -26.53
CA GLY A 639 -54.02 -15.74 -25.62
C GLY A 639 -52.66 -15.84 -24.95
N ARG A 640 -52.20 -17.05 -24.60
CA ARG A 640 -50.83 -17.25 -24.07
C ARG A 640 -49.75 -16.94 -25.11
N GLU A 641 -49.97 -17.32 -26.37
CA GLU A 641 -49.04 -17.03 -27.47
C GLU A 641 -48.96 -15.52 -27.75
N GLU A 642 -50.09 -14.83 -27.74
CA GLU A 642 -50.16 -13.38 -27.95
C GLU A 642 -49.50 -12.60 -26.80
N LEU A 643 -49.66 -13.05 -25.55
CA LEU A 643 -48.97 -12.46 -24.40
C LEU A 643 -47.44 -12.65 -24.47
N ALA A 644 -46.96 -13.84 -24.86
CA ALA A 644 -45.54 -14.09 -25.05
C ALA A 644 -44.94 -13.23 -26.18
N LYS A 645 -45.69 -13.05 -27.28
CA LYS A 645 -45.30 -12.12 -28.37
C LYS A 645 -45.29 -10.68 -27.91
N TRP A 646 -46.30 -10.26 -27.13
CA TRP A 646 -46.34 -8.92 -26.55
C TRP A 646 -45.11 -8.68 -25.66
N TRP A 647 -44.74 -9.63 -24.79
CA TRP A 647 -43.55 -9.51 -23.95
C TRP A 647 -42.28 -9.31 -24.78
N ASN A 648 -42.08 -10.13 -25.82
CA ASN A 648 -40.89 -10.04 -26.65
C ASN A 648 -40.79 -8.74 -27.46
N VAL A 649 -41.91 -8.05 -27.71
CA VAL A 649 -41.96 -6.80 -28.49
C VAL A 649 -41.94 -5.56 -27.57
N PHE A 650 -42.69 -5.59 -26.48
CA PHE A 650 -42.95 -4.43 -25.62
C PHE A 650 -42.34 -4.55 -24.22
N GLY A 651 -42.04 -5.77 -23.75
CA GLY A 651 -41.52 -6.02 -22.41
C GLY A 651 -40.22 -5.29 -22.09
N ASN A 652 -39.31 -5.15 -23.07
CA ASN A 652 -38.07 -4.36 -22.90
C ASN A 652 -38.32 -2.86 -22.69
N HIS A 653 -39.41 -2.32 -23.25
CA HIS A 653 -39.75 -0.90 -23.08
C HIS A 653 -40.46 -0.66 -21.74
N GLU A 654 -41.30 -1.61 -21.33
CA GLU A 654 -42.08 -1.48 -20.09
C GLU A 654 -41.32 -1.94 -18.83
N TYR A 655 -40.34 -2.84 -18.98
CA TYR A 655 -39.53 -3.40 -17.88
C TYR A 655 -38.04 -3.44 -18.24
N PRO A 656 -37.31 -2.30 -18.24
CA PRO A 656 -35.94 -2.23 -18.74
C PRO A 656 -34.94 -3.14 -18.00
N LEU A 657 -35.06 -3.30 -16.67
CA LEU A 657 -34.26 -4.28 -15.90
C LEU A 657 -34.41 -5.72 -16.40
N LEU A 658 -35.55 -6.04 -17.01
CA LEU A 658 -35.89 -7.37 -17.52
C LEU A 658 -35.74 -7.46 -19.04
N GLY A 659 -35.22 -6.41 -19.67
CA GLY A 659 -35.19 -6.26 -21.13
C GLY A 659 -34.42 -7.33 -21.89
N LYS A 660 -33.58 -8.10 -21.18
CA LYS A 660 -32.83 -9.25 -21.71
C LYS A 660 -33.63 -10.56 -21.70
N LEU A 661 -34.77 -10.62 -21.01
CA LEU A 661 -35.64 -11.79 -21.00
C LEU A 661 -36.43 -11.86 -22.30
N ARG A 662 -36.39 -13.03 -22.92
CA ARG A 662 -37.26 -13.45 -24.02
C ARG A 662 -38.09 -14.64 -23.56
N VAL A 663 -39.25 -14.79 -24.19
CA VAL A 663 -40.21 -15.86 -23.90
C VAL A 663 -40.41 -16.64 -25.17
N GLN A 664 -39.98 -17.89 -25.18
CA GLN A 664 -40.05 -18.75 -26.36
C GLN A 664 -41.04 -19.88 -26.13
N ARG A 665 -41.75 -20.26 -27.20
CA ARG A 665 -42.63 -21.42 -27.20
C ARG A 665 -41.76 -22.67 -27.26
N GLU A 666 -42.03 -23.63 -26.41
CA GLU A 666 -41.41 -24.95 -26.45
C GLU A 666 -42.10 -25.77 -27.55
N ASP A 667 -41.40 -25.99 -28.67
CA ASP A 667 -41.91 -26.83 -29.75
C ASP A 667 -41.92 -28.29 -29.30
N SER A 668 -43.11 -28.83 -29.07
CA SER A 668 -43.29 -30.25 -28.79
C SER A 668 -42.72 -31.05 -29.96
N ALA A 669 -41.70 -31.86 -29.70
CA ALA A 669 -41.12 -32.75 -30.70
C ALA A 669 -42.23 -33.44 -31.49
N ALA A 670 -42.22 -33.27 -32.81
CA ALA A 670 -43.24 -33.74 -33.73
C ALA A 670 -43.56 -35.23 -33.48
N GLY A 671 -44.64 -35.53 -32.77
CA GLY A 671 -45.00 -36.93 -32.48
C GLY A 671 -46.07 -37.21 -31.43
N SER A 672 -46.38 -36.33 -30.46
CA SER A 672 -47.36 -36.66 -29.42
C SER A 672 -48.74 -36.03 -29.68
N ASN A 673 -49.66 -36.83 -30.22
CA ASN A 673 -51.09 -36.59 -30.20
C ASN A 673 -51.64 -36.68 -28.76
N VAL A 674 -51.65 -35.57 -28.00
CA VAL A 674 -52.68 -35.26 -26.99
C VAL A 674 -52.69 -33.73 -26.79
N SER A 675 -53.90 -33.20 -26.59
CA SER A 675 -54.29 -31.87 -26.09
C SER A 675 -53.53 -31.37 -24.83
N ALA A 676 -52.22 -31.19 -24.91
CA ALA A 676 -51.44 -30.49 -23.89
C ALA A 676 -51.31 -29.00 -24.29
N PRO A 677 -51.53 -28.05 -23.36
CA PRO A 677 -51.38 -26.63 -23.65
C PRO A 677 -49.93 -26.32 -24.04
N ALA A 678 -49.73 -25.39 -24.97
CA ALA A 678 -48.39 -24.98 -25.38
C ALA A 678 -47.62 -24.38 -24.19
N CYS A 679 -46.45 -24.93 -23.88
CA CYS A 679 -45.55 -24.43 -22.84
C CYS A 679 -44.61 -23.37 -23.39
N TYR A 680 -44.28 -22.40 -22.55
CA TYR A 680 -43.36 -21.31 -22.85
C TYR A 680 -42.30 -21.23 -21.75
N HIS A 681 -41.05 -21.02 -22.14
CA HIS A 681 -39.94 -20.84 -21.20
C HIS A 681 -39.33 -19.46 -21.33
N ALA A 682 -38.82 -18.94 -20.22
CA ALA A 682 -38.00 -17.74 -20.18
C ALA A 682 -36.60 -18.13 -20.64
N ASN A 683 -35.99 -17.34 -21.50
CA ASN A 683 -34.56 -17.40 -21.71
C ASN A 683 -33.98 -15.98 -21.66
N VAL A 684 -32.81 -15.85 -21.06
CA VAL A 684 -32.03 -14.64 -21.23
C VAL A 684 -31.43 -14.73 -22.62
N GLU A 685 -31.78 -13.77 -23.49
CA GLU A 685 -31.08 -13.57 -24.76
C GLU A 685 -29.61 -13.38 -24.39
N HIS A 686 -28.77 -14.39 -24.67
CA HIS A 686 -27.38 -14.38 -24.20
C HIS A 686 -26.74 -13.12 -24.77
N GLY A 687 -26.49 -12.16 -23.87
CA GLY A 687 -26.43 -10.74 -24.20
C GLY A 687 -25.15 -10.31 -24.91
N TYR A 688 -24.51 -11.25 -25.58
CA TYR A 688 -23.22 -11.09 -26.19
C TYR A 688 -23.25 -11.53 -27.65
N GLU A 689 -22.95 -10.58 -28.52
CA GLU A 689 -22.87 -10.82 -29.96
C GLU A 689 -21.68 -11.72 -30.31
N PHE A 690 -21.63 -12.19 -31.56
CA PHE A 690 -20.45 -12.86 -32.08
C PHE A 690 -19.26 -11.89 -32.13
N GLY A 691 -18.16 -12.27 -31.50
CA GLY A 691 -16.92 -11.50 -31.44
C GLY A 691 -16.05 -11.97 -30.28
N VAL A 692 -14.99 -11.23 -29.96
CA VAL A 692 -14.03 -11.58 -28.90
C VAL A 692 -13.79 -10.41 -27.94
N ASN A 693 -13.87 -10.67 -26.64
CA ASN A 693 -13.35 -9.78 -25.60
C ASN A 693 -11.92 -10.20 -25.28
N VAL A 694 -10.94 -9.35 -25.55
CA VAL A 694 -9.53 -9.60 -25.19
C VAL A 694 -9.24 -8.98 -23.83
N ILE A 695 -9.02 -9.79 -22.81
CA ILE A 695 -8.83 -9.38 -21.42
C ILE A 695 -7.33 -9.40 -21.09
N GLY A 696 -6.78 -8.28 -20.62
CA GLY A 696 -5.37 -8.18 -20.26
C GLY A 696 -4.92 -6.76 -19.89
N PHE A 697 -3.71 -6.38 -20.27
CA PHE A 697 -3.15 -5.04 -20.05
C PHE A 697 -2.85 -4.32 -21.38
N PRO A 698 -3.87 -4.00 -22.19
CA PRO A 698 -3.70 -3.56 -23.58
C PRO A 698 -2.90 -2.26 -23.75
N GLN A 699 -2.91 -1.38 -22.74
CA GLN A 699 -2.19 -0.09 -22.75
C GLN A 699 -0.80 -0.17 -22.12
N GLY A 700 -0.38 -1.35 -21.64
CA GLY A 700 0.94 -1.55 -21.04
C GLY A 700 2.04 -1.69 -22.10
N VAL A 701 3.19 -1.07 -21.85
CA VAL A 701 4.41 -1.19 -22.70
C VAL A 701 5.26 -2.37 -22.21
N LEU A 702 4.75 -3.59 -22.40
CA LEU A 702 5.38 -4.86 -22.04
C LEU A 702 4.85 -5.98 -22.96
N GLY A 703 5.46 -7.16 -22.88
CA GLY A 703 5.06 -8.34 -23.66
C GLY A 703 3.57 -8.67 -23.58
N LEU A 704 2.99 -8.70 -22.37
CA LEU A 704 1.55 -9.00 -22.19
C LEU A 704 0.62 -8.00 -22.88
N GLY A 705 0.98 -6.72 -22.87
CA GLY A 705 0.23 -5.69 -23.59
C GLY A 705 0.33 -5.88 -25.10
N GLU A 706 1.50 -6.24 -25.60
CA GLU A 706 1.71 -6.55 -27.01
C GLU A 706 0.92 -7.79 -27.46
N ASP A 707 0.86 -8.83 -26.62
CA ASP A 707 0.10 -10.05 -26.91
C ASP A 707 -1.40 -9.73 -27.09
N ALA A 708 -1.97 -8.90 -26.22
CA ALA A 708 -3.35 -8.42 -26.34
C ALA A 708 -3.58 -7.58 -27.60
N ARG A 709 -2.67 -6.64 -27.90
CA ARG A 709 -2.75 -5.80 -29.11
C ARG A 709 -2.62 -6.61 -30.40
N MET A 710 -1.70 -7.58 -30.44
CA MET A 710 -1.52 -8.46 -31.61
C MET A 710 -2.72 -9.38 -31.81
N ALA A 711 -3.33 -9.90 -30.73
CA ALA A 711 -4.57 -10.66 -30.85
C ALA A 711 -5.70 -9.79 -31.44
N ALA A 712 -5.90 -8.57 -30.93
CA ALA A 712 -6.87 -7.63 -31.47
C ALA A 712 -6.59 -7.30 -32.95
N ARG A 713 -5.32 -7.08 -33.31
CA ARG A 713 -4.88 -6.83 -34.69
C ARG A 713 -5.23 -7.97 -35.64
N VAL A 714 -5.04 -9.21 -35.20
CA VAL A 714 -5.43 -10.42 -35.96
C VAL A 714 -6.94 -10.44 -36.19
N PHE A 715 -7.76 -10.18 -35.16
CA PHE A 715 -9.22 -10.17 -35.28
C PHE A 715 -9.73 -9.03 -36.18
N GLN A 716 -9.10 -7.85 -36.12
CA GLN A 716 -9.42 -6.75 -37.03
C GLN A 716 -9.16 -7.12 -38.49
N LEU A 717 -8.05 -7.82 -38.79
CA LEU A 717 -7.73 -8.26 -40.15
C LEU A 717 -8.80 -9.22 -40.70
N THR A 718 -9.34 -10.11 -39.86
CA THR A 718 -10.39 -11.05 -40.24
C THR A 718 -11.81 -10.49 -40.15
N SER A 719 -11.96 -9.18 -39.87
CA SER A 719 -13.25 -8.53 -39.63
C SER A 719 -14.08 -9.20 -38.52
N THR A 720 -13.40 -9.83 -37.54
CA THR A 720 -14.03 -10.37 -36.34
C THR A 720 -14.22 -9.24 -35.33
N PRO A 721 -15.46 -8.99 -34.85
CA PRO A 721 -15.69 -7.95 -33.84
C PRO A 721 -14.86 -8.19 -32.58
N VAL A 722 -14.19 -7.15 -32.10
CA VAL A 722 -13.27 -7.27 -30.95
C VAL A 722 -13.32 -6.03 -30.06
N VAL A 723 -13.27 -6.24 -28.75
CA VAL A 723 -13.00 -5.20 -27.74
C VAL A 723 -11.88 -5.64 -26.81
N LEU A 724 -11.18 -4.67 -26.23
CA LEU A 724 -10.13 -4.88 -25.24
C LEU A 724 -10.63 -4.46 -23.86
N ILE A 725 -10.47 -5.34 -22.88
CA ILE A 725 -10.85 -5.09 -21.48
C ILE A 725 -9.59 -5.06 -20.63
N THR A 726 -9.40 -3.95 -19.93
CA THR A 726 -8.30 -3.85 -18.96
C THR A 726 -8.65 -4.66 -17.72
N ALA A 727 -7.77 -5.57 -17.31
CA ALA A 727 -7.95 -6.33 -16.08
C ALA A 727 -8.11 -5.38 -14.87
N PRO A 728 -9.19 -5.49 -14.05
CA PRO A 728 -9.51 -4.59 -12.95
C PRO A 728 -8.64 -4.84 -11.70
N MET A 729 -7.32 -4.94 -11.89
CA MET A 729 -6.33 -5.18 -10.84
C MET A 729 -5.13 -4.26 -11.04
N SER A 730 -4.32 -4.04 -10.00
CA SER A 730 -3.11 -3.21 -10.14
C SER A 730 -2.19 -3.81 -11.21
N GLY A 731 -1.80 -2.98 -12.17
CA GLY A 731 -1.07 -3.40 -13.35
C GLY A 731 -0.02 -2.38 -13.80
N PRO A 732 0.64 -2.62 -14.94
CA PRO A 732 1.63 -1.70 -15.50
C PRO A 732 1.01 -0.34 -15.83
N ALA A 733 1.86 0.70 -15.87
CA ALA A 733 1.44 2.03 -16.29
C ALA A 733 0.82 2.00 -17.71
N LYS A 734 -0.30 2.68 -17.88
CA LYS A 734 -1.04 2.82 -19.14
C LYS A 734 -0.36 3.91 -19.98
N LEU A 735 0.52 3.51 -20.89
CA LEU A 735 1.37 4.43 -21.67
C LEU A 735 1.17 4.30 -23.19
N ASP A 736 0.54 3.23 -23.67
CA ASP A 736 0.23 3.02 -25.08
C ASP A 736 -1.26 3.25 -25.37
N ASN A 737 -1.55 4.22 -26.25
CA ASN A 737 -2.90 4.64 -26.58
C ASN A 737 -3.36 4.16 -27.98
N SER A 738 -2.57 3.31 -28.65
CA SER A 738 -2.83 2.87 -30.03
C SER A 738 -4.16 2.12 -30.21
N VAL A 739 -4.64 1.50 -29.12
CA VAL A 739 -5.85 0.67 -29.10
C VAL A 739 -6.99 1.26 -28.26
N ASP A 740 -6.91 2.54 -27.88
CA ASP A 740 -7.93 3.18 -27.04
C ASP A 740 -9.34 3.10 -27.66
N HIS A 741 -9.42 3.16 -28.99
CA HIS A 741 -10.66 3.03 -29.76
C HIS A 741 -11.34 1.64 -29.66
N LEU A 742 -10.63 0.63 -29.14
CA LEU A 742 -11.15 -0.72 -28.90
C LEU A 742 -11.45 -1.00 -27.43
N LEU A 743 -11.11 -0.09 -26.51
CA LEU A 743 -11.29 -0.31 -25.08
C LEU A 743 -12.78 -0.36 -24.69
N SER A 744 -13.09 -1.21 -23.72
CA SER A 744 -14.43 -1.35 -23.15
C SER A 744 -14.34 -1.69 -21.66
N ASP A 745 -15.23 -1.11 -20.87
CA ASP A 745 -15.37 -1.43 -19.43
C ASP A 745 -16.24 -2.69 -19.19
N ASP A 746 -17.04 -3.06 -20.20
CA ASP A 746 -17.96 -4.20 -20.18
C ASP A 746 -17.59 -5.24 -21.26
N LEU A 747 -17.91 -6.50 -20.99
CA LEU A 747 -17.93 -7.58 -21.99
C LEU A 747 -18.99 -7.26 -23.05
N LYS A 748 -18.67 -7.46 -24.33
CA LYS A 748 -19.59 -7.25 -25.46
C LYS A 748 -19.89 -8.52 -26.23
N TYR A 749 -18.96 -9.48 -26.22
CA TYR A 749 -19.01 -10.64 -27.11
C TYR A 749 -18.99 -11.99 -26.40
N GLY A 750 -19.46 -13.03 -27.08
CA GLY A 750 -19.69 -14.35 -26.48
C GLY A 750 -18.40 -15.12 -26.17
N ILE A 751 -17.25 -14.63 -26.63
CA ILE A 751 -15.93 -15.28 -26.47
C ILE A 751 -15.00 -14.33 -25.72
N SER A 752 -14.25 -14.86 -24.75
CA SER A 752 -13.29 -14.09 -23.95
C SER A 752 -11.90 -14.70 -24.07
N LEU A 753 -10.97 -13.99 -24.71
CA LEU A 753 -9.55 -14.36 -24.82
C LEU A 753 -8.76 -13.68 -23.69
N ILE A 754 -8.22 -14.46 -22.77
CA ILE A 754 -7.52 -13.97 -21.59
C ILE A 754 -6.01 -13.98 -21.84
N CYS A 755 -5.46 -12.82 -22.18
CA CYS A 755 -4.03 -12.58 -22.41
C CYS A 755 -3.31 -12.21 -21.11
N LEU A 756 -3.39 -13.09 -20.12
CA LEU A 756 -2.74 -12.97 -18.83
C LEU A 756 -2.01 -14.28 -18.51
N PRO A 757 -0.86 -14.28 -17.83
CA PRO A 757 -0.31 -15.51 -17.28
C PRO A 757 -1.36 -16.23 -16.41
N ALA A 758 -1.40 -17.56 -16.43
CA ALA A 758 -2.23 -18.37 -15.53
C ALA A 758 -2.22 -17.90 -14.05
N PRO A 759 -1.06 -17.58 -13.45
CA PRO A 759 -1.00 -16.98 -12.13
C PRO A 759 -1.76 -15.64 -11.96
N GLU A 760 -1.67 -14.74 -12.95
CA GLU A 760 -2.40 -13.46 -12.95
C GLU A 760 -3.91 -13.68 -13.14
N MET A 761 -4.33 -14.79 -13.74
CA MET A 761 -5.75 -15.14 -13.81
C MET A 761 -6.33 -15.53 -12.44
N VAL A 762 -5.52 -16.16 -11.57
CA VAL A 762 -5.92 -16.38 -10.17
C VAL A 762 -6.02 -15.06 -9.44
N ARG A 763 -5.05 -14.17 -9.63
CA ARG A 763 -5.08 -12.82 -9.06
C ARG A 763 -6.30 -12.03 -9.52
N LEU A 764 -6.64 -12.12 -10.81
CA LEU A 764 -7.87 -11.55 -11.37
C LEU A 764 -9.11 -12.04 -10.62
N ALA A 765 -9.19 -13.31 -10.24
CA ALA A 765 -10.30 -13.84 -9.44
C ALA A 765 -10.36 -13.26 -8.02
N LEU A 766 -9.19 -12.98 -7.41
CA LEU A 766 -9.07 -12.48 -6.04
C LEU A 766 -9.21 -10.95 -5.93
N GLU A 767 -8.89 -10.20 -6.99
CA GLU A 767 -8.82 -8.73 -7.01
C GLU A 767 -9.92 -8.11 -7.88
N GLY A 768 -11.18 -8.57 -7.76
CA GLY A 768 -12.34 -7.89 -8.37
C GLY A 768 -12.64 -8.25 -9.84
N GLY A 769 -11.92 -9.19 -10.45
CA GLY A 769 -12.16 -9.70 -11.80
C GLY A 769 -13.11 -10.90 -11.87
N ARG A 770 -13.68 -11.33 -10.74
CA ARG A 770 -14.60 -12.49 -10.67
C ARG A 770 -15.78 -12.38 -11.64
N LYS A 771 -16.33 -11.17 -11.83
CA LYS A 771 -17.36 -10.89 -12.85
C LYS A 771 -16.96 -11.27 -14.28
N LEU A 772 -15.67 -11.19 -14.63
CA LEU A 772 -15.17 -11.55 -15.96
C LEU A 772 -15.00 -13.07 -16.11
N ILE A 773 -14.64 -13.74 -15.02
CA ILE A 773 -14.37 -15.19 -14.96
C ILE A 773 -15.68 -15.99 -14.86
N ASP A 774 -16.67 -15.44 -14.17
CA ASP A 774 -17.97 -16.10 -13.97
C ASP A 774 -18.98 -15.71 -15.07
N ALA A 775 -18.70 -14.69 -15.90
CA ALA A 775 -19.58 -14.31 -17.02
C ALA A 775 -19.84 -15.48 -18.00
N PRO A 776 -21.04 -15.63 -18.58
CA PRO A 776 -21.40 -16.75 -19.48
C PRO A 776 -20.82 -16.58 -20.89
N THR A 777 -19.50 -16.39 -20.99
CA THR A 777 -18.72 -16.37 -22.24
C THR A 777 -17.88 -17.64 -22.37
N HIS A 778 -17.55 -18.02 -23.60
CA HIS A 778 -16.57 -19.07 -23.91
C HIS A 778 -15.16 -18.54 -23.65
N LYS A 779 -14.46 -19.07 -22.64
CA LYS A 779 -13.20 -18.53 -22.12
C LYS A 779 -12.01 -19.27 -22.69
N ILE A 780 -11.09 -18.51 -23.25
CA ILE A 780 -9.87 -19.00 -23.86
C ILE A 780 -8.68 -18.46 -23.05
N GLY A 781 -7.89 -19.33 -22.44
CA GLY A 781 -6.64 -18.95 -21.79
C GLY A 781 -5.50 -18.82 -22.79
N ALA A 782 -4.99 -17.62 -23.05
CA ALA A 782 -3.78 -17.39 -23.84
C ALA A 782 -2.60 -17.10 -22.89
N TRP A 783 -2.11 -18.16 -22.27
CA TRP A 783 -1.22 -18.06 -21.11
C TRP A 783 0.27 -18.17 -21.50
N PRO A 784 1.07 -17.10 -21.30
CA PRO A 784 2.52 -17.24 -21.35
C PRO A 784 3.03 -18.16 -20.25
N TRP A 785 3.92 -19.09 -20.61
CA TRP A 785 4.62 -19.95 -19.67
C TRP A 785 5.99 -20.37 -20.20
N GLU A 786 6.99 -20.31 -19.34
CA GLU A 786 8.39 -20.45 -19.73
C GLU A 786 9.04 -21.74 -19.24
N LEU A 787 8.37 -22.57 -18.43
CA LEU A 787 9.00 -23.76 -17.84
C LEU A 787 8.43 -25.08 -18.38
N PRO A 788 9.21 -26.18 -18.40
CA PRO A 788 8.81 -27.43 -19.06
C PRO A 788 7.67 -28.19 -18.37
N HIS A 789 7.35 -27.87 -17.13
CA HIS A 789 6.27 -28.51 -16.38
C HIS A 789 5.22 -27.49 -15.94
N TRP A 790 3.97 -27.95 -15.88
CA TRP A 790 2.92 -27.20 -15.20
C TRP A 790 3.12 -27.36 -13.69
N PRO A 791 3.30 -26.27 -12.94
CA PRO A 791 3.44 -26.35 -11.50
C PRO A 791 2.23 -27.05 -10.87
N SER A 792 2.48 -28.03 -9.99
CA SER A 792 1.40 -28.65 -9.19
C SER A 792 0.64 -27.61 -8.35
N ALA A 793 1.35 -26.57 -7.93
CA ALA A 793 0.87 -25.32 -7.37
C ALA A 793 -0.32 -24.70 -8.11
N PHE A 794 -0.34 -24.81 -9.44
CA PHE A 794 -1.41 -24.23 -10.24
C PHE A 794 -2.69 -25.06 -10.23
N GLY A 795 -2.67 -26.26 -9.66
CA GLY A 795 -3.86 -27.06 -9.41
C GLY A 795 -4.85 -27.05 -10.58
N LYS A 796 -6.04 -26.50 -10.32
CA LYS A 796 -7.19 -26.46 -11.23
C LYS A 796 -7.38 -25.12 -11.94
N VAL A 797 -6.34 -24.27 -12.06
CA VAL A 797 -6.47 -22.99 -12.81
C VAL A 797 -6.99 -23.20 -14.24
N HIS A 798 -6.65 -24.33 -14.87
CA HIS A 798 -7.14 -24.70 -16.20
C HIS A 798 -8.66 -24.92 -16.26
N GLU A 799 -9.34 -25.21 -15.15
CA GLU A 799 -10.80 -25.32 -15.08
C GLU A 799 -11.49 -23.94 -15.12
N MET A 800 -10.73 -22.84 -14.99
CA MET A 800 -11.27 -21.48 -15.11
C MET A 800 -11.53 -21.06 -16.56
N VAL A 801 -11.07 -21.84 -17.54
CA VAL A 801 -11.24 -21.59 -18.98
C VAL A 801 -11.86 -22.81 -19.66
N ASP A 802 -12.48 -22.58 -20.81
CA ASP A 802 -13.11 -23.62 -21.63
C ASP A 802 -12.10 -24.24 -22.62
N GLU A 803 -11.07 -23.49 -23.03
CA GLU A 803 -9.91 -24.00 -23.76
C GLU A 803 -8.65 -23.14 -23.55
N ILE A 804 -7.49 -23.64 -23.96
CA ILE A 804 -6.20 -22.96 -23.85
C ILE A 804 -5.56 -22.80 -25.23
N TRP A 805 -5.09 -21.59 -25.53
CA TRP A 805 -4.32 -21.24 -26.72
C TRP A 805 -2.84 -21.13 -26.35
N ALA A 806 -2.07 -22.12 -26.78
CA ALA A 806 -0.64 -22.19 -26.55
C ALA A 806 0.15 -21.55 -27.70
N GLN A 807 0.93 -20.52 -27.39
CA GLN A 807 1.72 -19.71 -28.32
C GLN A 807 2.92 -20.42 -28.97
N SER A 808 3.32 -21.58 -28.45
CA SER A 808 4.40 -22.42 -29.00
C SER A 808 4.11 -23.90 -28.73
N ARG A 809 4.79 -24.80 -29.44
CA ARG A 809 4.71 -26.24 -29.13
C ARG A 809 5.30 -26.58 -27.78
N PHE A 810 6.31 -25.83 -27.35
CA PHE A 810 6.86 -25.95 -26.00
C PHE A 810 5.74 -25.75 -24.97
N VAL A 811 5.04 -24.62 -25.02
CA VAL A 811 3.92 -24.29 -24.12
C VAL A 811 2.77 -25.28 -24.27
N GLN A 812 2.44 -25.67 -25.50
CA GLN A 812 1.40 -26.67 -25.76
C GLN A 812 1.73 -28.01 -25.08
N SER A 813 3.00 -28.44 -25.10
CA SER A 813 3.45 -29.68 -24.48
C SER A 813 3.34 -29.65 -22.95
N VAL A 814 3.38 -28.44 -22.36
CA VAL A 814 3.14 -28.22 -20.93
C VAL A 814 1.66 -28.41 -20.64
N TYR A 815 0.80 -27.69 -21.36
CA TYR A 815 -0.64 -27.64 -21.05
C TYR A 815 -1.40 -28.91 -21.45
N ARG A 816 -0.95 -29.66 -22.45
CA ARG A 816 -1.56 -30.96 -22.80
C ARG A 816 -1.56 -31.98 -21.65
N ARG A 817 -0.74 -31.76 -20.62
CA ARG A 817 -0.67 -32.62 -19.43
C ARG A 817 -1.75 -32.30 -18.39
N LEU A 818 -2.58 -31.28 -18.61
CA LEU A 818 -3.60 -30.78 -17.68
C LEU A 818 -4.91 -31.60 -17.66
N GLY A 819 -5.04 -32.61 -18.53
CA GLY A 819 -6.23 -33.44 -18.61
C GLY A 819 -7.23 -32.95 -19.65
N ASP A 820 -8.47 -32.69 -19.24
CA ASP A 820 -9.61 -32.56 -20.14
C ASP A 820 -9.77 -31.19 -20.80
N THR A 821 -9.10 -30.14 -20.31
CA THR A 821 -9.15 -28.81 -20.93
C THR A 821 -8.49 -28.85 -22.32
N PRO A 822 -9.22 -28.55 -23.41
CA PRO A 822 -8.66 -28.54 -24.76
C PRO A 822 -7.48 -27.56 -24.90
N VAL A 823 -6.40 -28.01 -25.54
CA VAL A 823 -5.20 -27.20 -25.77
C VAL A 823 -4.85 -27.14 -27.25
N HIS A 824 -4.91 -25.93 -27.81
CA HIS A 824 -4.64 -25.67 -29.23
C HIS A 824 -3.33 -24.92 -29.41
N HIS A 825 -2.54 -25.30 -30.42
CA HIS A 825 -1.35 -24.52 -30.79
C HIS A 825 -1.82 -23.33 -31.62
N MET A 826 -1.79 -22.15 -31.02
CA MET A 826 -2.27 -20.89 -31.54
C MET A 826 -1.14 -19.87 -31.37
N PRO A 827 -0.21 -19.78 -32.33
CA PRO A 827 0.97 -18.94 -32.21
C PRO A 827 0.56 -17.47 -32.20
N MET A 828 1.40 -16.63 -31.58
CA MET A 828 1.17 -15.19 -31.60
C MET A 828 1.64 -14.57 -32.91
N ALA A 829 0.87 -13.61 -33.40
CA ALA A 829 1.27 -12.82 -34.54
C ALA A 829 2.48 -11.93 -34.19
N VAL A 830 3.36 -11.79 -35.18
CA VAL A 830 4.56 -10.96 -35.15
C VAL A 830 4.45 -9.99 -36.31
N GLU A 831 4.16 -8.74 -35.98
CA GLU A 831 4.20 -7.60 -36.88
C GLU A 831 5.18 -6.59 -36.30
N VAL A 832 6.17 -6.19 -37.10
CA VAL A 832 7.07 -5.09 -36.77
C VAL A 832 6.73 -3.92 -37.68
N PRO A 833 6.46 -2.71 -37.14
CA PRO A 833 6.29 -1.53 -37.99
C PRO A 833 7.58 -1.28 -38.78
N ALA A 834 7.45 -0.63 -39.93
CA ALA A 834 8.62 -0.21 -40.69
C ALA A 834 9.49 0.74 -39.83
N PRO A 835 10.84 0.58 -39.81
CA PRO A 835 11.72 1.55 -39.19
C PRO A 835 11.51 2.93 -39.83
N GLN A 836 11.34 3.96 -39.01
CA GLN A 836 11.05 5.32 -39.47
C GLN A 836 12.29 6.22 -39.41
N ASN A 837 13.00 6.19 -38.29
CA ASN A 837 14.20 7.01 -38.10
C ASN A 837 15.32 6.21 -37.38
N PRO A 838 15.85 5.14 -38.00
CA PRO A 838 16.88 4.28 -37.41
C PRO A 838 18.29 4.92 -37.49
N GLU A 839 18.47 6.07 -36.83
CA GLU A 839 19.75 6.77 -36.76
C GLU A 839 20.52 6.39 -35.49
N ARG A 840 21.68 5.73 -35.65
CA ARG A 840 22.54 5.30 -34.53
C ARG A 840 22.91 6.44 -33.57
N ALA A 841 23.14 7.64 -34.10
CA ALA A 841 23.49 8.82 -33.31
C ALA A 841 22.39 9.22 -32.31
N ARG A 842 21.11 8.97 -32.65
CA ARG A 842 19.96 9.25 -31.76
C ARG A 842 20.03 8.46 -30.46
N PHE A 843 20.60 7.26 -30.51
CA PHE A 843 20.75 6.35 -29.38
C PHE A 843 22.17 6.34 -28.81
N GLY A 844 23.04 7.27 -29.23
CA GLY A 844 24.44 7.31 -28.79
C GLY A 844 25.29 6.13 -29.26
N LEU A 845 24.92 5.47 -30.36
CA LEU A 845 25.59 4.28 -30.88
C LEU A 845 26.63 4.61 -31.97
N PRO A 846 27.73 3.84 -32.08
CA PRO A 846 28.80 4.09 -33.05
C PRO A 846 28.38 3.74 -34.49
N SER A 847 28.79 4.55 -35.46
CA SER A 847 28.38 4.42 -36.87
C SER A 847 29.18 3.39 -37.69
N GLY A 848 30.40 3.02 -37.26
CA GLY A 848 31.34 2.22 -38.05
C GLY A 848 31.51 0.76 -37.62
N GLU A 849 30.77 0.30 -36.61
CA GLU A 849 30.95 -1.03 -36.00
C GLU A 849 29.79 -1.97 -36.34
N PHE A 850 30.06 -3.27 -36.37
CA PHE A 850 29.02 -4.29 -36.36
C PHE A 850 28.48 -4.46 -34.94
N LEU A 851 27.24 -4.05 -34.71
CA LEU A 851 26.62 -3.99 -33.39
C LEU A 851 25.79 -5.23 -33.11
N PHE A 852 26.28 -6.06 -32.20
CA PHE A 852 25.45 -7.04 -31.51
C PHE A 852 24.60 -6.35 -30.46
N TYR A 853 23.42 -6.88 -30.15
CA TYR A 853 22.62 -6.34 -29.04
C TYR A 853 21.91 -7.40 -28.21
N LEU A 854 21.76 -7.08 -26.93
CA LEU A 854 20.94 -7.76 -25.93
C LEU A 854 19.79 -6.82 -25.55
N MET A 855 18.59 -7.37 -25.37
CA MET A 855 17.43 -6.56 -24.95
C MET A 855 16.56 -7.33 -23.94
N PHE A 856 16.31 -6.72 -22.78
CA PHE A 856 15.50 -7.32 -21.70
C PHE A 856 14.90 -6.26 -20.75
N ASP A 857 13.93 -6.70 -19.95
CA ASP A 857 13.28 -5.92 -18.88
C ASP A 857 13.63 -6.54 -17.52
N GLY A 858 14.09 -5.74 -16.56
CA GLY A 858 14.46 -6.12 -15.20
C GLY A 858 13.28 -6.40 -14.27
N ASN A 859 12.05 -6.04 -14.66
CA ASN A 859 10.84 -6.57 -14.02
C ASN A 859 10.59 -8.04 -14.39
N SER A 860 11.32 -8.57 -15.39
CA SER A 860 11.43 -10.01 -15.62
C SER A 860 12.58 -10.62 -14.80
N TRP A 861 12.65 -11.94 -14.77
CA TRP A 861 13.71 -12.67 -14.07
C TRP A 861 15.03 -12.62 -14.86
N LEU A 862 16.04 -11.90 -14.36
CA LEU A 862 17.37 -11.83 -14.98
C LEU A 862 18.07 -13.19 -14.99
N SER A 863 17.81 -14.04 -14.00
CA SER A 863 18.19 -15.46 -13.98
C SER A 863 17.66 -16.21 -15.21
N ARG A 864 16.45 -15.91 -15.69
CA ARG A 864 15.86 -16.53 -16.88
C ARG A 864 16.37 -15.90 -18.18
N LYS A 865 16.44 -14.57 -18.24
CA LYS A 865 16.89 -13.83 -19.44
C LYS A 865 18.40 -13.93 -19.69
N ASN A 866 19.17 -14.12 -18.63
CA ASN A 866 20.60 -14.41 -18.61
C ASN A 866 21.47 -13.46 -19.46
N PRO A 867 21.36 -12.13 -19.28
CA PRO A 867 22.12 -11.17 -20.09
C PRO A 867 23.63 -11.30 -19.91
N LEU A 868 24.07 -11.77 -18.75
CA LEU A 868 25.47 -12.00 -18.42
C LEU A 868 26.14 -13.01 -19.35
N ALA A 869 25.44 -14.08 -19.77
CA ALA A 869 25.98 -15.02 -20.74
C ALA A 869 26.26 -14.34 -22.09
N GLY A 870 25.39 -13.43 -22.53
CA GLY A 870 25.59 -12.67 -23.77
C GLY A 870 26.83 -11.77 -23.72
N VAL A 871 27.03 -11.08 -22.58
CA VAL A 871 28.22 -10.25 -22.35
C VAL A 871 29.49 -11.10 -22.33
N ARG A 872 29.48 -12.22 -21.60
CA ARG A 872 30.63 -13.14 -21.53
C ARG A 872 30.95 -13.75 -22.90
N ALA A 873 29.94 -14.15 -23.66
CA ALA A 873 30.11 -14.72 -25.00
C ALA A 873 30.76 -13.70 -25.97
N PHE A 874 30.35 -12.43 -25.90
CA PHE A 874 30.97 -11.36 -26.70
C PHE A 874 32.45 -11.17 -26.33
N LYS A 875 32.78 -11.13 -25.03
CA LYS A 875 34.19 -11.00 -24.58
C LYS A 875 35.03 -12.19 -25.01
N GLU A 876 34.51 -13.40 -24.87
CA GLU A 876 35.22 -14.62 -25.29
C GLU A 876 35.38 -14.69 -26.82
N ALA A 877 34.39 -14.18 -27.57
CA ALA A 877 34.45 -14.11 -29.02
C ALA A 877 35.53 -13.13 -29.52
N PHE A 878 35.64 -11.95 -28.91
CA PHE A 878 36.39 -10.84 -29.51
C PHE A 878 37.55 -10.31 -28.66
N GLY A 879 37.85 -10.92 -27.51
CA GLY A 879 38.89 -10.46 -26.59
C GLY A 879 38.68 -9.00 -26.16
N GLU A 880 39.72 -8.30 -25.70
CA GLU A 880 39.63 -6.89 -25.25
C GLU A 880 39.94 -5.86 -26.35
N SER A 881 40.46 -6.29 -27.50
CA SER A 881 41.09 -5.38 -28.48
C SER A 881 40.65 -5.56 -29.94
N SER A 882 39.70 -6.46 -30.24
CA SER A 882 39.17 -6.56 -31.60
C SER A 882 38.37 -5.31 -31.96
N SER A 883 38.74 -4.68 -33.08
CA SER A 883 38.07 -3.49 -33.61
C SER A 883 36.95 -3.85 -34.59
N GLY A 884 36.00 -2.93 -34.79
CA GLY A 884 34.92 -3.07 -35.77
C GLY A 884 33.70 -3.87 -35.30
N VAL A 885 33.64 -4.27 -34.03
CA VAL A 885 32.49 -4.93 -33.40
C VAL A 885 32.16 -4.26 -32.07
N GLY A 886 30.87 -4.18 -31.74
CA GLY A 886 30.38 -3.63 -30.48
C GLY A 886 29.20 -4.42 -29.93
N LEU A 887 28.93 -4.25 -28.63
CA LEU A 887 27.79 -4.86 -27.94
C LEU A 887 26.92 -3.79 -27.31
N VAL A 888 25.64 -3.75 -27.69
CA VAL A 888 24.65 -2.85 -27.11
C VAL A 888 23.77 -3.61 -26.12
N ILE A 889 23.66 -3.11 -24.90
CA ILE A 889 22.88 -3.72 -23.82
C ILE A 889 21.67 -2.81 -23.55
N LYS A 890 20.53 -3.14 -24.15
CA LYS A 890 19.26 -2.47 -23.88
C LYS A 890 18.59 -3.09 -22.67
N ALA A 891 18.60 -2.36 -21.56
CA ALA A 891 17.95 -2.78 -20.31
C ALA A 891 16.88 -1.75 -19.92
N MET A 892 15.84 -2.16 -19.21
CA MET A 892 14.90 -1.23 -18.56
C MET A 892 14.41 -1.84 -17.23
N ASN A 893 13.95 -1.01 -16.29
CA ASN A 893 13.44 -1.44 -14.97
C ASN A 893 14.39 -2.39 -14.19
N VAL A 894 15.71 -2.26 -14.39
CA VAL A 894 16.68 -3.05 -13.62
C VAL A 894 17.00 -2.35 -12.31
N ARG A 895 17.17 -3.12 -11.25
CA ARG A 895 17.56 -2.61 -9.94
C ARG A 895 19.08 -2.67 -9.80
N ASP A 896 19.69 -1.58 -9.32
CA ASP A 896 21.15 -1.48 -9.18
C ASP A 896 21.75 -2.46 -8.16
N GLU A 897 20.89 -3.03 -7.30
CA GLU A 897 21.30 -4.04 -6.31
C GLU A 897 21.40 -5.46 -6.86
N ASP A 898 20.82 -5.73 -8.04
CA ASP A 898 20.77 -7.08 -8.59
C ASP A 898 22.19 -7.59 -8.92
N PRO A 899 22.58 -8.78 -8.42
CA PRO A 899 23.94 -9.28 -8.58
C PRO A 899 24.32 -9.55 -10.05
N VAL A 900 23.38 -10.00 -10.87
CA VAL A 900 23.60 -10.25 -12.30
C VAL A 900 23.82 -8.92 -13.01
N TRP A 901 23.03 -7.91 -12.68
CA TRP A 901 23.18 -6.58 -13.29
C TRP A 901 24.50 -5.89 -12.90
N ARG A 902 24.90 -5.96 -11.63
CA ARG A 902 26.21 -5.43 -11.19
C ARG A 902 27.37 -6.07 -11.93
N GLU A 903 27.29 -7.38 -12.18
CA GLU A 903 28.32 -8.06 -12.96
C GLU A 903 28.33 -7.61 -14.43
N VAL A 904 27.15 -7.43 -15.04
CA VAL A 904 27.02 -6.86 -16.39
C VAL A 904 27.64 -5.46 -16.45
N LEU A 905 27.33 -4.58 -15.49
CA LEU A 905 27.92 -3.24 -15.40
C LEU A 905 29.44 -3.27 -15.25
N SER A 906 29.96 -4.17 -14.41
CA SER A 906 31.39 -4.34 -14.19
C SER A 906 32.12 -4.81 -15.45
N LEU A 907 31.53 -5.73 -16.21
CA LEU A 907 32.12 -6.22 -17.45
C LEU A 907 32.08 -5.17 -18.57
N ALA A 908 31.00 -4.39 -18.63
CA ALA A 908 30.80 -3.34 -19.63
C ALA A 908 31.64 -2.08 -19.37
N SER A 909 31.81 -1.65 -18.12
CA SER A 909 32.60 -0.45 -17.78
C SER A 909 34.09 -0.58 -18.12
N ASN A 910 34.58 -1.82 -18.26
CA ASN A 910 35.96 -2.14 -18.63
C ASN A 910 36.16 -2.37 -20.14
N ASP A 911 35.13 -2.15 -20.98
CA ASP A 911 35.20 -2.40 -22.42
C ASP A 911 34.48 -1.29 -23.20
N SER A 912 35.24 -0.43 -23.87
CA SER A 912 34.71 0.76 -24.57
C SER A 912 33.79 0.43 -25.76
N ARG A 913 33.71 -0.84 -26.18
CA ARG A 913 32.83 -1.32 -27.26
C ARG A 913 31.46 -1.72 -26.74
N MET A 914 31.24 -1.69 -25.42
CA MET A 914 29.98 -2.03 -24.78
C MET A 914 29.18 -0.76 -24.46
N HIS A 915 27.95 -0.68 -24.97
CA HIS A 915 27.09 0.49 -24.82
C HIS A 915 25.81 0.11 -24.09
N ILE A 916 25.51 0.77 -22.98
CA ILE A 916 24.28 0.50 -22.20
C ILE A 916 23.23 1.56 -22.54
N VAL A 917 22.02 1.10 -22.86
CA VAL A 917 20.86 1.97 -23.11
C VAL A 917 19.74 1.60 -22.13
N SER A 918 19.60 2.38 -21.06
CA SER A 918 18.66 2.12 -19.96
C SER A 918 17.30 2.81 -20.11
N GLU A 919 17.16 3.72 -21.07
CA GLU A 919 15.96 4.53 -21.29
C GLU A 919 14.73 3.68 -21.66
N ARG A 920 13.54 4.10 -21.24
CA ARG A 920 12.28 3.51 -21.72
C ARG A 920 12.00 4.05 -23.12
N LEU A 921 11.82 3.14 -24.08
CA LEU A 921 11.56 3.49 -25.48
C LEU A 921 10.08 3.22 -25.82
N SER A 922 9.51 4.04 -26.69
CA SER A 922 8.22 3.74 -27.31
C SER A 922 8.32 2.49 -28.20
N ARG A 923 7.17 1.95 -28.67
CA ARG A 923 7.19 0.80 -29.59
C ARG A 923 7.95 1.12 -30.88
N GLN A 924 7.67 2.28 -31.50
CA GLN A 924 8.37 2.71 -32.70
C GLN A 924 9.87 2.93 -32.43
N ASP A 925 10.24 3.56 -31.32
CA ASP A 925 11.65 3.77 -30.96
C ASP A 925 12.39 2.47 -30.67
N THR A 926 11.72 1.47 -30.11
CA THR A 926 12.30 0.14 -29.89
C THR A 926 12.65 -0.52 -31.21
N ILE A 927 11.77 -0.40 -32.22
CA ILE A 927 12.02 -0.96 -33.56
C ILE A 927 13.12 -0.19 -34.29
N ASP A 928 13.10 1.15 -34.23
CA ASP A 928 14.18 1.98 -34.77
C ASP A 928 15.53 1.65 -34.11
N PHE A 929 15.55 1.44 -32.79
CA PHE A 929 16.74 1.00 -32.04
C PHE A 929 17.23 -0.38 -32.48
N MET A 930 16.32 -1.36 -32.62
CA MET A 930 16.68 -2.69 -33.12
C MET A 930 17.28 -2.57 -34.53
N ALA A 931 16.66 -1.79 -35.41
CA ALA A 931 17.14 -1.54 -36.78
C ALA A 931 18.47 -0.77 -36.85
N CYS A 932 18.88 -0.07 -35.79
CA CYS A 932 20.20 0.54 -35.67
C CYS A 932 21.30 -0.50 -35.40
N CYS A 933 20.95 -1.68 -34.90
CA CYS A 933 21.87 -2.77 -34.60
C CYS A 933 21.90 -3.81 -35.74
N ASP A 934 22.91 -4.68 -35.73
CA ASP A 934 23.16 -5.61 -36.84
C ASP A 934 22.79 -7.07 -36.51
N ALA A 935 22.89 -7.50 -35.25
CA ALA A 935 22.60 -8.88 -34.84
C ALA A 935 22.05 -8.98 -33.42
N TYR A 936 21.03 -9.81 -33.22
CA TYR A 936 20.42 -10.01 -31.91
C TYR A 936 21.03 -11.22 -31.19
N ILE A 937 21.28 -11.07 -29.89
CA ILE A 937 21.73 -12.16 -29.01
C ILE A 937 20.63 -12.43 -27.97
N SER A 938 20.24 -13.69 -27.83
CA SER A 938 19.29 -14.15 -26.82
C SER A 938 19.77 -15.47 -26.19
N LEU A 939 20.69 -15.38 -25.24
CA LEU A 939 21.18 -16.51 -24.45
C LEU A 939 20.32 -16.76 -23.21
N HIS A 940 19.00 -16.72 -23.41
CA HIS A 940 18.02 -16.99 -22.36
C HIS A 940 18.09 -18.45 -21.92
N ARG A 941 17.65 -18.74 -20.69
CA ARG A 941 17.55 -20.11 -20.20
C ARG A 941 16.25 -20.80 -20.62
N SER A 942 15.17 -20.02 -20.68
CA SER A 942 13.88 -20.47 -21.22
C SER A 942 12.95 -19.31 -21.58
N GLU A 943 12.14 -19.47 -22.62
CA GLU A 943 11.11 -18.54 -23.11
C GLU A 943 9.84 -19.29 -23.55
N GLY A 944 8.67 -18.69 -23.32
CA GLY A 944 7.41 -19.28 -23.79
C GLY A 944 7.20 -19.17 -25.30
N PHE A 945 7.64 -18.06 -25.91
CA PHE A 945 7.56 -17.81 -27.35
C PHE A 945 8.86 -17.24 -27.93
N GLY A 946 9.47 -16.26 -27.24
CA GLY A 946 10.66 -15.57 -27.75
C GLY A 946 10.34 -14.39 -28.67
N ARG A 947 9.40 -13.51 -28.27
CA ARG A 947 8.91 -12.38 -29.08
C ARG A 947 10.01 -11.52 -29.69
N VAL A 948 11.02 -11.13 -28.90
CA VAL A 948 12.12 -10.29 -29.40
C VAL A 948 12.96 -11.02 -30.46
N ILE A 949 13.13 -12.34 -30.33
CA ILE A 949 13.82 -13.16 -31.35
C ILE A 949 13.04 -13.12 -32.66
N ALA A 950 11.72 -13.33 -32.60
CA ALA A 950 10.86 -13.29 -33.77
C ALA A 950 10.83 -11.90 -34.43
N GLU A 951 10.83 -10.82 -33.64
CA GLU A 951 10.89 -9.44 -34.13
C GLU A 951 12.22 -9.11 -34.81
N ALA A 952 13.35 -9.55 -34.23
CA ALA A 952 14.67 -9.39 -34.85
C ALA A 952 14.74 -10.14 -36.19
N MET A 953 14.22 -11.37 -36.25
CA MET A 953 14.08 -12.12 -37.50
C MET A 953 13.15 -11.42 -38.51
N ALA A 954 12.04 -10.84 -38.05
CA ALA A 954 11.12 -10.07 -38.89
C ALA A 954 11.76 -8.80 -39.48
N LEU A 955 12.73 -8.19 -38.79
CA LEU A 955 13.58 -7.11 -39.31
C LEU A 955 14.70 -7.60 -40.25
N GLY A 956 14.83 -8.92 -40.44
CA GLY A 956 15.86 -9.52 -41.30
C GLY A 956 17.23 -9.60 -40.65
N GLN A 957 17.30 -9.52 -39.30
CA GLN A 957 18.55 -9.63 -38.57
C GLN A 957 18.91 -11.10 -38.31
N PRO A 958 20.21 -11.47 -38.39
CA PRO A 958 20.67 -12.74 -37.86
C PRO A 958 20.52 -12.77 -36.33
N VAL A 959 20.14 -13.92 -35.79
CA VAL A 959 19.95 -14.11 -34.34
C VAL A 959 20.81 -15.25 -33.81
N VAL A 960 21.48 -15.02 -32.68
CA VAL A 960 22.08 -16.06 -31.83
C VAL A 960 21.11 -16.37 -30.70
N ALA A 961 20.66 -17.62 -30.57
CA ALA A 961 19.66 -18.00 -29.56
C ALA A 961 19.96 -19.35 -28.93
N THR A 962 19.59 -19.50 -27.65
CA THR A 962 19.60 -20.80 -26.97
C THR A 962 18.69 -21.79 -27.70
N ASN A 963 19.18 -23.02 -27.88
CA ASN A 963 18.46 -24.11 -28.53
C ASN A 963 17.49 -24.84 -27.58
N PHE A 964 16.58 -24.08 -26.95
CA PHE A 964 15.67 -24.63 -25.95
C PHE A 964 14.41 -23.79 -25.84
N SER A 965 13.27 -24.40 -25.53
CA SER A 965 11.97 -23.75 -25.25
C SER A 965 11.24 -23.19 -26.48
N GLY A 966 10.35 -22.20 -26.31
CA GLY A 966 9.36 -21.81 -27.32
C GLY A 966 9.92 -21.20 -28.61
N ASN A 967 11.13 -20.64 -28.59
CA ASN A 967 11.76 -20.08 -29.79
C ASN A 967 12.13 -21.15 -30.82
N VAL A 968 12.33 -22.42 -30.44
CA VAL A 968 12.73 -23.50 -31.36
C VAL A 968 11.62 -23.88 -32.35
N ASP A 969 10.40 -23.37 -32.17
CA ASP A 969 9.33 -23.48 -33.16
C ASP A 969 9.70 -22.74 -34.48
N PHE A 970 10.55 -21.71 -34.40
CA PHE A 970 11.03 -20.94 -35.55
C PHE A 970 12.55 -20.74 -35.61
N CYS A 971 13.29 -21.14 -34.57
CA CYS A 971 14.76 -21.18 -34.54
C CYS A 971 15.26 -22.61 -34.77
N ASP A 972 15.80 -22.86 -35.95
CA ASP A 972 16.46 -24.11 -36.34
C ASP A 972 17.85 -23.78 -36.94
N PRO A 973 18.72 -24.77 -37.23
CA PRO A 973 20.05 -24.50 -37.78
C PRO A 973 20.07 -23.74 -39.11
N ASP A 974 18.95 -23.68 -39.83
CA ASP A 974 18.82 -22.94 -41.09
C ASP A 974 18.33 -21.50 -40.87
N THR A 975 17.65 -21.21 -39.75
CA THR A 975 17.06 -19.89 -39.45
C THR A 975 17.75 -19.11 -38.34
N ALA A 976 18.57 -19.76 -37.50
CA ALA A 976 19.27 -19.12 -36.39
C ALA A 976 20.66 -19.71 -36.12
N PHE A 977 21.50 -18.94 -35.44
CA PHE A 977 22.77 -19.40 -34.87
C PHE A 977 22.49 -19.99 -33.48
N LEU A 978 22.24 -21.29 -33.44
CA LEU A 978 21.83 -21.98 -32.21
C LEU A 978 22.99 -22.23 -31.24
N VAL A 979 22.68 -22.12 -29.95
CA VAL A 979 23.59 -22.37 -28.83
C VAL A 979 23.00 -23.46 -27.94
N ASP A 980 23.69 -24.59 -27.86
CA ASP A 980 23.34 -25.68 -26.95
C ASP A 980 23.84 -25.38 -25.53
N GLY A 981 23.31 -26.13 -24.55
CA GLY A 981 23.64 -25.96 -23.14
C GLY A 981 23.19 -27.14 -22.30
N GLU A 982 23.55 -27.12 -21.01
CA GLU A 982 23.17 -28.17 -20.06
C GLU A 982 21.75 -27.93 -19.53
N LEU A 983 20.94 -28.99 -19.40
CA LEU A 983 19.66 -28.90 -18.69
C LEU A 983 19.91 -28.93 -17.18
N VAL A 984 19.73 -27.79 -16.52
CA VAL A 984 19.96 -27.65 -15.08
C VAL A 984 18.65 -27.47 -14.32
N PRO A 985 18.50 -28.09 -13.14
CA PRO A 985 17.32 -27.90 -12.29
C PRO A 985 17.28 -26.47 -11.74
N LEU A 986 16.08 -25.91 -11.60
CA LEU A 986 15.90 -24.61 -10.96
C LEU A 986 16.10 -24.75 -9.44
N ARG A 987 16.75 -23.74 -8.85
CA ARG A 987 16.91 -23.57 -7.40
C ARG A 987 15.79 -22.70 -6.83
N PRO A 988 15.49 -22.79 -5.53
CA PRO A 988 14.58 -21.85 -4.88
C PRO A 988 15.01 -20.40 -5.15
N GLY A 989 14.09 -19.58 -5.67
CA GLY A 989 14.35 -18.19 -6.03
C GLY A 989 14.87 -17.95 -7.46
N ASP A 990 15.14 -19.00 -8.24
CA ASP A 990 15.56 -18.83 -9.64
C ASP A 990 14.41 -18.34 -10.55
N TYR A 991 13.18 -18.79 -10.28
CA TYR A 991 11.95 -18.38 -10.97
C TYR A 991 10.73 -18.69 -10.10
N LEU A 992 9.57 -18.18 -10.51
CA LEU A 992 8.28 -18.56 -9.93
C LEU A 992 8.06 -20.07 -10.10
N PHE A 993 7.67 -20.76 -9.02
CA PHE A 993 7.36 -22.20 -9.01
C PHE A 993 8.53 -23.10 -9.48
N SER A 994 9.74 -22.81 -8.99
CA SER A 994 10.99 -23.54 -9.32
C SER A 994 10.96 -25.05 -9.04
N GLU A 995 10.07 -25.53 -8.17
CA GLU A 995 10.09 -26.90 -7.68
C GLU A 995 9.83 -27.94 -8.78
N GLY A 996 10.78 -28.85 -9.01
CA GLY A 996 10.67 -29.88 -10.06
C GLY A 996 10.80 -29.37 -11.49
N GLN A 997 11.25 -28.13 -11.66
CA GLN A 997 11.48 -27.50 -12.96
C GLN A 997 12.95 -27.58 -13.38
N TYR A 998 13.20 -27.43 -14.67
CA TYR A 998 14.54 -27.30 -15.24
C TYR A 998 14.51 -26.33 -16.42
N TRP A 999 15.68 -25.83 -16.82
CA TRP A 999 15.87 -25.02 -18.04
C TRP A 999 17.23 -25.34 -18.67
N CYS A 1000 17.51 -24.76 -19.83
CA CYS A 1000 18.82 -24.90 -20.47
C CYS A 1000 19.75 -23.76 -20.02
N ASP A 1001 20.95 -24.06 -19.51
CA ASP A 1001 21.99 -23.06 -19.28
C ASP A 1001 22.92 -23.02 -20.51
N PRO A 1002 22.82 -22.00 -21.38
CA PRO A 1002 23.53 -21.98 -22.66
C PRO A 1002 25.05 -21.91 -22.47
N ASP A 1003 25.78 -22.69 -23.28
CA ASP A 1003 27.24 -22.73 -23.24
C ASP A 1003 27.84 -21.46 -23.88
N VAL A 1004 28.52 -20.67 -23.04
CA VAL A 1004 29.15 -19.40 -23.44
C VAL A 1004 30.20 -19.59 -24.54
N SER A 1005 30.93 -20.71 -24.53
CA SER A 1005 31.96 -21.01 -25.52
C SER A 1005 31.36 -21.32 -26.89
N ILE A 1006 30.22 -22.03 -26.93
CA ILE A 1006 29.47 -22.27 -28.17
C ILE A 1006 28.90 -20.95 -28.69
N ALA A 1007 28.32 -20.13 -27.81
CA ALA A 1007 27.84 -18.80 -28.18
C ALA A 1007 28.96 -17.94 -28.78
N ALA A 1008 30.14 -17.92 -28.16
CA ALA A 1008 31.30 -17.19 -28.66
C ALA A 1008 31.74 -17.67 -30.06
N GLN A 1009 31.71 -18.98 -30.32
CA GLN A 1009 31.99 -19.54 -31.64
C GLN A 1009 30.95 -19.11 -32.68
N GLN A 1010 29.66 -19.09 -32.33
CA GLN A 1010 28.61 -18.62 -33.22
C GLN A 1010 28.75 -17.11 -33.54
N LEU A 1011 29.11 -16.29 -32.54
CA LEU A 1011 29.39 -14.86 -32.75
C LEU A 1011 30.57 -14.65 -33.71
N LYS A 1012 31.67 -15.40 -33.55
CA LYS A 1012 32.81 -15.38 -34.49
C LYS A 1012 32.39 -15.79 -35.89
N ARG A 1013 31.70 -16.93 -36.03
CA ARG A 1013 31.20 -17.43 -37.31
C ARG A 1013 30.31 -16.41 -38.02
N MET A 1014 29.46 -15.72 -37.27
CA MET A 1014 28.59 -14.68 -37.83
C MET A 1014 29.37 -13.52 -38.46
N ILE A 1015 30.53 -13.14 -37.89
CA ILE A 1015 31.40 -12.11 -38.46
C ILE A 1015 32.21 -12.65 -39.64
N GLU A 1016 32.81 -13.83 -39.49
CA GLU A 1016 33.74 -14.43 -40.45
C GLU A 1016 33.04 -14.97 -41.72
N ASP A 1017 31.84 -15.52 -41.61
CA ASP A 1017 31.07 -16.13 -42.71
C ASP A 1017 29.86 -15.27 -43.11
N THR A 1018 30.13 -14.22 -43.89
CA THR A 1018 29.10 -13.30 -44.38
C THR A 1018 28.03 -13.98 -45.26
N PRO A 1019 28.36 -14.91 -46.19
CA PRO A 1019 27.35 -15.66 -46.93
C PRO A 1019 26.40 -16.45 -46.03
N ALA A 1020 26.91 -17.23 -45.07
CA ALA A 1020 26.06 -17.98 -44.14
C ALA A 1020 25.20 -17.05 -43.29
N ARG A 1021 25.75 -15.96 -42.76
CA ARG A 1021 24.99 -14.94 -42.01
C ARG A 1021 23.79 -14.43 -42.80
N LYS A 1022 24.00 -14.05 -44.07
CA LYS A 1022 22.92 -13.52 -44.92
C LYS A 1022 21.87 -14.59 -45.23
N GLN A 1023 22.31 -15.82 -45.52
CA GLN A 1023 21.40 -16.93 -45.81
C GLN A 1023 20.50 -17.25 -44.61
N ILE A 1024 21.10 -17.39 -43.42
CA ILE A 1024 20.38 -17.71 -42.18
C ILE A 1024 19.39 -16.59 -41.81
N ALA A 1025 19.82 -15.32 -41.89
CA ALA A 1025 18.95 -14.18 -41.61
C ALA A 1025 17.75 -14.09 -42.57
N GLN A 1026 17.97 -14.35 -43.88
CA GLN A 1026 16.90 -14.39 -44.87
C GLN A 1026 15.93 -15.54 -44.63
N ALA A 1027 16.44 -16.73 -44.27
CA ALA A 1027 15.62 -17.89 -43.94
C ALA A 1027 14.77 -17.64 -42.68
N GLY A 1028 15.35 -17.04 -41.64
CA GLY A 1028 14.63 -16.64 -40.42
C GLY A 1028 13.53 -15.61 -40.72
N ASN A 1029 13.82 -14.58 -41.51
CA ASN A 1029 12.82 -13.61 -41.94
C ASN A 1029 11.65 -14.28 -42.69
N ALA A 1030 11.97 -15.10 -43.69
CA ALA A 1030 10.97 -15.82 -44.48
C ALA A 1030 10.11 -16.76 -43.62
N ARG A 1031 10.70 -17.40 -42.60
CA ARG A 1031 9.98 -18.23 -41.62
C ARG A 1031 8.94 -17.41 -40.85
N ILE A 1032 9.33 -16.26 -40.30
CA ILE A 1032 8.41 -15.39 -39.56
C ILE A 1032 7.28 -14.88 -40.46
N GLN A 1033 7.61 -14.40 -41.67
CA GLN A 1033 6.60 -13.91 -42.61
C GLN A 1033 5.60 -14.99 -43.03
N ARG A 1034 6.06 -16.23 -43.24
CA ARG A 1034 5.20 -17.33 -43.69
C ARG A 1034 4.29 -17.87 -42.59
N ASP A 1035 4.84 -18.05 -41.38
CA ASP A 1035 4.20 -18.85 -40.33
C ASP A 1035 3.65 -18.00 -39.16
N TYR A 1036 4.15 -16.77 -38.97
CA TYR A 1036 3.86 -15.92 -37.79
C TYR A 1036 3.41 -14.49 -38.12
N SER A 1037 3.25 -14.13 -39.40
CA SER A 1037 2.62 -12.86 -39.79
C SER A 1037 1.16 -12.79 -39.30
N VAL A 1038 0.59 -11.58 -39.26
CA VAL A 1038 -0.83 -11.37 -38.89
C VAL A 1038 -1.73 -12.22 -39.79
N GLU A 1039 -1.46 -12.24 -41.10
CA GLU A 1039 -2.19 -13.03 -42.09
C GLU A 1039 -2.07 -14.53 -41.84
N ALA A 1040 -0.89 -15.00 -41.42
CA ALA A 1040 -0.66 -16.43 -41.14
C ALA A 1040 -1.45 -16.90 -39.93
N VAL A 1041 -1.43 -16.12 -38.85
CA VAL A 1041 -2.10 -16.43 -37.58
C VAL A 1041 -3.63 -16.26 -37.70
N ALA A 1042 -4.09 -15.23 -38.42
CA ALA A 1042 -5.50 -14.96 -38.68
C ALA A 1042 -6.28 -16.18 -39.17
N ARG A 1043 -5.71 -16.96 -40.10
CA ARG A 1043 -6.36 -18.16 -40.63
C ARG A 1043 -6.60 -19.23 -39.57
N ALA A 1044 -5.66 -19.39 -38.62
CA ALA A 1044 -5.79 -20.37 -37.55
C ALA A 1044 -6.84 -19.92 -36.53
N TYR A 1045 -6.83 -18.65 -36.14
CA TYR A 1045 -7.77 -18.08 -35.19
C TYR A 1045 -9.19 -18.12 -35.74
N GLN A 1046 -9.40 -17.66 -36.98
CA GLN A 1046 -10.71 -17.64 -37.62
C GLN A 1046 -11.32 -19.05 -37.71
N ARG A 1047 -10.52 -20.05 -38.10
CA ARG A 1047 -10.98 -21.44 -38.13
C ARG A 1047 -11.48 -21.92 -36.78
N ARG A 1048 -10.72 -21.65 -35.70
CA ARG A 1048 -11.13 -22.08 -34.35
C ARG A 1048 -12.36 -21.34 -33.87
N LEU A 1049 -12.48 -20.03 -34.14
CA LEU A 1049 -13.68 -19.27 -33.79
C LEU A 1049 -14.94 -19.80 -34.52
N SER A 1050 -14.83 -20.24 -35.78
CA SER A 1050 -15.92 -20.91 -36.50
C SER A 1050 -16.32 -22.24 -35.85
N GLU A 1051 -15.35 -23.03 -35.38
CA GLU A 1051 -15.61 -24.29 -34.68
C GLU A 1051 -16.32 -24.07 -33.34
N ILE A 1052 -15.97 -23.02 -32.59
CA ILE A 1052 -16.60 -22.67 -31.30
C ILE A 1052 -18.06 -22.26 -31.49
N THR A 1053 -18.38 -21.55 -32.57
CA THR A 1053 -19.74 -21.03 -32.82
C THR A 1053 -20.63 -21.95 -33.64
N GLY A 1054 -20.11 -23.06 -34.15
CA GLY A 1054 -20.86 -24.02 -34.97
C GLY A 1054 -21.23 -23.50 -36.37
N VAL A 1055 -20.66 -22.38 -36.83
CA VAL A 1055 -20.91 -21.79 -38.15
C VAL A 1055 -19.84 -22.26 -39.14
N PRO A 1056 -20.17 -22.91 -40.27
CA PRO A 1056 -19.19 -23.35 -41.25
C PRO A 1056 -18.37 -22.18 -41.81
N SER A 1057 -17.04 -22.33 -41.89
CA SER A 1057 -16.14 -21.36 -42.51
C SER A 1057 -16.48 -21.21 -44.01
N THR A 1058 -16.93 -20.03 -44.44
CA THR A 1058 -17.16 -19.72 -45.87
C THR A 1058 -15.89 -19.32 -46.59
#